data_AF-A0A9D8IJF9-F1
#
_entry.id   AF-A0A9D8IJF9-F1
#
_cell.length_a   1.000
_cell.length_b   1.000
_cell.length_c   1.000
_cell.angle_alpha   90.00
_cell.angle_beta   90.00
_cell.angle_gamma   90.00
#
_symmetry.space_group_name_H-M   'P 1'
#
loop_
_entity.id
_entity.type
_entity.pdbx_description
1 polymer ?
#
loop_
_entity_poly.entity_id
_entity_poly.type
_entity_poly.pdbx_seq_one_letter_code
_entity_poly.pdbx_strand_id
1 'polypeptide(L)'
;MPLAHAAGATRERTRAMKDHLMRGLEALFALMESRTKRRTLPPVIEGLEDRVTPAFDMTIGAGANAGVTVARAGSLTTVTANATGALVSIDFLAAEFAAGNDVIIDNGNGTATPAEVGAIVWTAPLALGDIPSSGLGRTLTIRQDPTTTTGSISLGTGLTAFITGNQQNNINLLVNAHGGPNYLGGPKIDIHGDANSGINDITLDTIVTAGGVNTGVGHVAVDSLFTALGNITIDSNLVVVGDGTGTDGFSSANGSIAITTVNGTGQVVFANADNQLSAPLGSISVSGNMAVDSAGNNLTLVSNSNVTVSGNFGDPSGVLTFGTVTINSAGPIGTPSSINFNGSVGLDGFVSTAPSGNTYNLNLLGGGYFNGIQGNPTTFDTLGVISIGNGTQDVFTFESGVSLTVASPQVGGAPTVNATIRTPGEIIELLDAALVNAVVLDTTNNGVVPAGGNITIDDMLAHAVTTTGLSTLSLNGGSSGDVKINAPLSGSVAVTIQNSGTTEFNAPVNLTGLSINNTTSTVTFQAPGSAATAVLPAVSGMVLGNLTMQSGRSFQVLFANPSIATNIPAYSITGSPVGSETLRFVGPGQVTIQPSSSGANFTGRVSVEGGVLSVNGNYSTINFDLKGGTTGGTGSVNSLNSIVPISSVIAPGGSGTVGTFTASTLNLNDSSTLSVDLAMGRGDRLITNNQPILNGARLTGTVTFNSMKTGTTYTIVTNNSNQPVLGIFAGLPQGGTTQIGNQIFSINYLAGDGNDITLTAVTGSNTPIGNTPNERYVSYLFLTIMGRQATSSELSLYSSRLNQGASRNSVAASIYNSVEQQNNQVQGYFQQFLKRNGNSSEISRFVSSLRAGASANSVISTFILSREYQIANPPIQQFVRSLYINLLGRNPDAAGFAANCNALRTGVTRQALVLSFLNSTEYINRQVRSQYQSQLGFLPNQSSLNFWVNQMRANGIGFLVVGLAASNSAFQRAQGNSV
;
A
#
# COMPACT_ATOMS: atom_id res chain seq x y z
N MET A 1 40.18 -62.86 62.31
CA MET A 1 40.02 -61.73 63.25
C MET A 1 38.57 -61.27 63.21
N PRO A 2 38.05 -60.85 64.37
CA PRO A 2 36.70 -61.11 64.88
C PRO A 2 35.67 -60.20 64.20
N LEU A 3 34.45 -60.67 63.94
CA LEU A 3 33.31 -60.67 64.88
C LEU A 3 33.12 -59.30 65.54
N ALA A 4 32.04 -58.60 65.15
CA ALA A 4 31.09 -57.94 66.06
C ALA A 4 30.44 -56.65 65.50
N HIS A 5 29.86 -56.65 64.29
CA HIS A 5 28.85 -55.62 63.98
C HIS A 5 27.53 -56.14 63.36
N ALA A 6 27.37 -57.47 63.23
CA ALA A 6 26.08 -58.11 62.97
C ALA A 6 25.19 -58.28 64.23
N ALA A 7 25.51 -57.61 65.36
CA ALA A 7 24.73 -57.66 66.62
C ALA A 7 24.09 -56.31 67.03
N GLY A 8 24.25 -55.24 66.25
CA GLY A 8 23.65 -53.92 66.51
C GLY A 8 22.26 -53.72 65.91
N ALA A 9 21.95 -54.41 64.79
CA ALA A 9 20.69 -54.31 64.04
C ALA A 9 19.42 -54.65 64.86
N THR A 10 19.55 -55.13 66.10
CA THR A 10 18.41 -55.53 66.94
C THR A 10 18.27 -54.68 68.22
N ARG A 11 19.29 -53.92 68.65
CA ARG A 11 19.21 -53.05 69.85
C ARG A 11 18.73 -51.64 69.55
N GLU A 12 18.96 -51.12 68.35
CA GLU A 12 18.56 -49.76 67.97
C GLU A 12 17.04 -49.63 67.73
N ARG A 13 16.39 -50.67 67.19
CA ARG A 13 14.94 -50.65 66.91
C ARG A 13 14.05 -50.63 68.16
N THR A 14 14.51 -51.11 69.32
CA THR A 14 13.73 -51.14 70.57
C THR A 14 13.91 -49.87 71.43
N ARG A 15 15.01 -49.15 71.24
CA ARG A 15 15.32 -47.89 71.96
C ARG A 15 14.50 -46.72 71.41
N ALA A 16 14.35 -46.65 70.08
CA ALA A 16 13.65 -45.56 69.39
C ALA A 16 12.14 -45.45 69.72
N MET A 17 11.47 -46.57 70.02
CA MET A 17 10.03 -46.60 70.29
C MET A 17 9.65 -46.12 71.71
N LYS A 18 10.55 -46.30 72.68
CA LYS A 18 10.37 -45.83 74.07
C LYS A 18 10.61 -44.32 74.19
N ASP A 19 11.53 -43.79 73.38
CA ASP A 19 11.85 -42.36 73.31
C ASP A 19 10.70 -41.52 72.73
N HIS A 20 9.82 -42.12 71.92
CA HIS A 20 8.70 -41.41 71.31
C HIS A 20 7.53 -41.12 72.28
N LEU A 21 7.40 -41.90 73.36
CA LEU A 21 6.27 -41.86 74.31
C LEU A 21 6.51 -40.96 75.54
N MET A 22 7.77 -40.79 75.97
CA MET A 22 8.12 -39.97 77.14
C MET A 22 8.05 -38.46 76.85
N ARG A 23 8.37 -38.04 75.61
CA ARG A 23 8.41 -36.62 75.21
C ARG A 23 7.06 -35.90 75.22
N GLY A 24 5.94 -36.63 75.16
CA GLY A 24 4.59 -36.05 75.11
C GLY A 24 4.02 -35.60 76.46
N LEU A 25 4.55 -36.08 77.58
CA LEU A 25 4.00 -35.80 78.91
C LEU A 25 4.62 -34.55 79.57
N GLU A 26 5.79 -34.12 79.10
CA GLU A 26 6.60 -33.08 79.75
C GLU A 26 6.11 -31.64 79.45
N ALA A 27 5.47 -31.40 78.30
CA ALA A 27 5.03 -30.06 77.88
C ALA A 27 3.87 -29.46 78.71
N LEU A 28 3.13 -30.28 79.46
CA LEU A 28 1.89 -29.85 80.14
C LEU A 28 2.14 -29.14 81.49
N PHE A 29 3.26 -29.40 82.16
CA PHE A 29 3.47 -28.97 83.56
C PHE A 29 3.97 -27.52 83.71
N ALA A 30 4.59 -26.93 82.69
CA ALA A 30 5.31 -25.65 82.84
C ALA A 30 4.42 -24.39 82.82
N LEU A 31 3.16 -24.49 82.39
CA LEU A 31 2.28 -23.34 82.13
C LEU A 31 1.70 -22.65 83.39
N MET A 32 1.88 -23.20 84.60
CA MET A 32 1.06 -22.82 85.76
C MET A 32 1.61 -21.74 86.72
N GLU A 33 2.84 -21.24 86.60
CA GLU A 33 3.47 -20.46 87.70
C GLU A 33 3.60 -18.93 87.58
N SER A 34 3.06 -18.28 86.53
CA SER A 34 3.00 -16.81 86.51
C SER A 34 1.84 -16.25 87.39
N ARG A 35 2.13 -15.58 88.51
CA ARG A 35 1.39 -14.42 89.14
C ARG A 35 1.59 -14.28 90.68
N THR A 36 2.14 -13.14 91.09
CA THR A 36 1.85 -12.34 92.32
C THR A 36 2.18 -12.82 93.76
N LYS A 37 2.82 -11.89 94.53
CA LYS A 37 2.62 -11.55 95.97
C LYS A 37 3.35 -12.34 97.09
N ARG A 38 3.82 -11.54 98.07
CA ARG A 38 4.05 -11.84 99.51
C ARG A 38 5.23 -12.76 99.89
N ARG A 39 6.29 -12.16 100.43
CA ARG A 39 7.28 -12.83 101.29
C ARG A 39 6.65 -13.17 102.66
N THR A 40 6.62 -14.46 103.00
CA THR A 40 7.20 -15.01 104.24
C THR A 40 7.39 -16.51 104.04
N LEU A 41 8.66 -16.92 104.10
CA LEU A 41 9.21 -18.27 103.87
C LEU A 41 8.65 -19.33 104.84
N PRO A 42 8.89 -20.63 104.59
CA PRO A 42 10.12 -21.24 105.14
C PRO A 42 10.97 -22.02 104.09
N PRO A 43 12.25 -22.32 104.43
CA PRO A 43 13.39 -22.49 103.51
C PRO A 43 13.40 -23.85 102.79
N VAL A 44 14.18 -24.08 101.72
CA VAL A 44 15.62 -24.42 101.67
C VAL A 44 15.99 -24.40 100.16
N ILE A 45 16.86 -23.51 99.63
CA ILE A 45 18.33 -23.73 99.40
C ILE A 45 18.55 -25.06 98.66
N GLU A 46 19.12 -25.24 97.47
CA GLU A 46 19.99 -24.51 96.56
C GLU A 46 19.92 -25.28 95.23
N GLY A 47 19.94 -24.58 94.11
CA GLY A 47 20.01 -25.16 92.76
C GLY A 47 20.13 -24.02 91.75
N LEU A 48 20.97 -23.05 92.11
CA LEU A 48 21.34 -21.92 91.28
C LEU A 48 22.12 -22.43 90.07
N GLU A 49 21.73 -21.90 88.90
CA GLU A 49 22.55 -21.67 87.71
C GLU A 49 22.80 -22.84 86.76
N ASP A 50 21.92 -22.99 85.77
CA ASP A 50 22.34 -23.21 84.38
C ASP A 50 21.60 -22.21 83.48
N ARG A 51 22.35 -21.29 82.86
CA ARG A 51 21.80 -20.24 81.99
C ARG A 51 21.50 -20.79 80.59
N VAL A 52 20.29 -20.48 80.16
CA VAL A 52 19.64 -20.60 78.84
C VAL A 52 20.52 -20.14 77.66
N THR A 53 20.31 -20.69 76.46
CA THR A 53 20.63 -19.97 75.22
C THR A 53 19.39 -19.77 74.34
N PRO A 54 18.67 -18.64 74.47
CA PRO A 54 17.59 -18.27 73.56
C PRO A 54 18.09 -17.85 72.17
N ALA A 55 17.16 -17.62 71.23
CA ALA A 55 17.49 -16.86 70.02
C ALA A 55 17.94 -15.46 70.47
N PHE A 56 19.10 -15.04 70.03
CA PHE A 56 19.75 -13.84 70.52
C PHE A 56 19.81 -12.77 69.44
N ASP A 57 19.66 -11.52 69.85
CA ASP A 57 20.15 -10.43 69.02
C ASP A 57 21.67 -10.58 68.89
N MET A 58 22.15 -10.65 67.66
CA MET A 58 23.56 -10.79 67.33
C MET A 58 23.99 -9.63 66.44
N THR A 59 25.17 -9.09 66.73
CA THR A 59 25.86 -8.12 65.90
C THR A 59 27.09 -8.78 65.25
N ILE A 60 27.26 -8.60 63.94
CA ILE A 60 28.55 -8.86 63.28
C ILE A 60 29.23 -7.50 63.16
N GLY A 61 30.36 -7.31 63.85
CA GLY A 61 30.85 -5.97 64.16
C GLY A 61 32.31 -5.86 64.56
N ALA A 62 32.75 -4.61 64.74
CA ALA A 62 34.09 -4.30 65.22
C ALA A 62 34.19 -4.62 66.72
N GLY A 63 35.16 -5.46 67.10
CA GLY A 63 35.32 -5.95 68.46
C GLY A 63 35.81 -7.38 68.48
N ALA A 64 36.05 -7.93 69.68
CA ALA A 64 36.36 -9.34 69.86
C ALA A 64 35.07 -10.17 69.96
N ASN A 65 35.14 -11.45 69.57
CA ASN A 65 34.04 -12.40 69.74
C ASN A 65 33.53 -12.36 71.19
N ALA A 66 32.25 -12.04 71.38
CA ALA A 66 31.62 -11.92 72.68
C ALA A 66 30.23 -12.54 72.63
N GLY A 67 29.86 -13.32 73.64
CA GLY A 67 28.54 -13.97 73.65
C GLY A 67 28.32 -14.96 72.50
N VAL A 68 29.39 -15.58 72.00
CA VAL A 68 29.33 -16.59 70.91
C VAL A 68 30.13 -17.84 71.25
N THR A 69 29.67 -18.98 70.73
CA THR A 69 30.37 -20.26 70.73
C THR A 69 30.89 -20.53 69.32
N VAL A 70 32.16 -20.91 69.19
CA VAL A 70 32.77 -21.25 67.89
C VAL A 70 33.07 -22.75 67.84
N ALA A 71 32.46 -23.46 66.91
CA ALA A 71 32.69 -24.86 66.61
C ALA A 71 33.40 -24.99 65.26
N ARG A 72 34.47 -25.80 65.20
CA ARG A 72 35.20 -26.07 63.96
C ARG A 72 35.11 -27.55 63.63
N ALA A 73 34.62 -27.86 62.43
CA ALA A 73 34.41 -29.21 61.93
C ALA A 73 34.97 -29.33 60.51
N GLY A 74 36.19 -29.86 60.40
CA GLY A 74 36.90 -29.88 59.11
C GLY A 74 37.14 -28.46 58.60
N SER A 75 36.79 -28.20 57.35
CA SER A 75 36.86 -26.87 56.73
C SER A 75 35.60 -26.04 56.94
N LEU A 76 34.88 -26.23 58.04
CA LEU A 76 33.66 -25.49 58.38
C LEU A 76 33.75 -24.95 59.80
N THR A 77 33.51 -23.67 59.97
CA THR A 77 33.46 -23.00 61.27
C THR A 77 32.04 -22.48 61.52
N THR A 78 31.38 -22.99 62.55
CA THR A 78 30.06 -22.54 62.98
C THR A 78 30.19 -21.65 64.20
N VAL A 79 29.66 -20.44 64.12
CA VAL A 79 29.57 -19.47 65.20
C VAL A 79 28.12 -19.38 65.62
N THR A 80 27.84 -19.66 66.88
CA THR A 80 26.48 -19.64 67.43
C THR A 80 26.39 -18.66 68.57
N ALA A 81 25.42 -17.75 68.56
CA ALA A 81 25.18 -16.88 69.71
C ALA A 81 24.85 -17.70 70.96
N ASN A 82 25.44 -17.33 72.09
CA ASN A 82 25.14 -17.86 73.41
C ASN A 82 24.71 -16.78 74.42
N ALA A 83 24.61 -15.51 74.00
CA ALA A 83 24.05 -14.40 74.77
C ALA A 83 23.41 -13.31 73.88
N THR A 84 22.42 -12.56 74.38
CA THR A 84 21.84 -11.40 73.67
C THR A 84 22.87 -10.28 73.57
N GLY A 85 22.95 -9.62 72.41
CA GLY A 85 24.02 -8.68 72.11
C GLY A 85 25.34 -9.38 71.77
N ALA A 86 25.28 -10.65 71.39
CA ALA A 86 26.43 -11.41 70.89
C ALA A 86 27.14 -10.63 69.79
N LEU A 87 28.47 -10.57 69.83
CA LEU A 87 29.28 -9.97 68.80
C LEU A 87 30.13 -11.04 68.13
N VAL A 88 29.97 -11.20 66.82
CA VAL A 88 30.93 -11.91 65.97
C VAL A 88 31.91 -10.89 65.43
N SER A 89 33.17 -11.09 65.77
CA SER A 89 34.29 -10.28 65.33
C SER A 89 34.55 -10.48 63.85
N ILE A 90 34.77 -9.37 63.20
CA ILE A 90 35.15 -9.30 61.79
C ILE A 90 36.56 -9.87 61.57
N ASP A 91 37.53 -9.50 62.41
CA ASP A 91 38.90 -10.02 62.33
C ASP A 91 38.93 -11.55 62.50
N PHE A 92 38.03 -12.08 63.32
CA PHE A 92 37.84 -13.52 63.46
C PHE A 92 37.34 -14.16 62.16
N LEU A 93 36.33 -13.56 61.51
CA LEU A 93 35.83 -14.05 60.23
C LEU A 93 36.93 -14.03 59.16
N ALA A 94 37.73 -12.95 59.09
CA ALA A 94 38.89 -12.89 58.19
C ALA A 94 39.85 -14.07 58.41
N ALA A 95 40.18 -14.36 59.67
CA ALA A 95 41.10 -15.44 60.01
C ALA A 95 40.56 -16.84 59.66
N GLU A 96 39.25 -17.07 59.81
CA GLU A 96 38.63 -18.35 59.44
C GLU A 96 38.63 -18.57 57.93
N PHE A 97 38.30 -17.52 57.16
CA PHE A 97 38.43 -17.61 55.70
C PHE A 97 39.89 -17.79 55.30
N ALA A 98 40.84 -17.08 55.91
CA ALA A 98 42.26 -17.25 55.67
C ALA A 98 42.75 -18.70 55.85
N ALA A 99 42.16 -19.40 56.82
CA ALA A 99 42.41 -20.81 57.11
C ALA A 99 41.74 -21.79 56.13
N GLY A 100 40.97 -21.29 55.16
CA GLY A 100 40.27 -22.09 54.16
C GLY A 100 38.97 -22.70 54.68
N ASN A 101 38.35 -22.10 55.69
CA ASN A 101 37.08 -22.58 56.25
C ASN A 101 35.89 -21.86 55.63
N ASP A 102 34.82 -22.61 55.36
CA ASP A 102 33.46 -22.08 55.25
C ASP A 102 32.98 -21.65 56.63
N VAL A 103 32.10 -20.65 56.71
CA VAL A 103 31.62 -20.13 57.99
C VAL A 103 30.10 -20.17 58.03
N ILE A 104 29.53 -20.65 59.13
CA ILE A 104 28.10 -20.54 59.45
C ILE A 104 27.97 -19.62 60.66
N ILE A 105 27.04 -18.68 60.61
CA ILE A 105 26.66 -17.83 61.74
C ILE A 105 25.21 -18.08 62.05
N ASP A 106 24.93 -18.52 63.28
CA ASP A 106 23.60 -18.78 63.78
C ASP A 106 23.34 -17.90 65.03
N ASN A 107 22.21 -17.22 65.09
CA ASN A 107 21.83 -16.46 66.29
C ASN A 107 21.18 -17.31 67.40
N GLY A 108 21.21 -18.63 67.26
CA GLY A 108 20.74 -19.61 68.22
C GLY A 108 21.04 -21.03 67.73
N ASN A 109 20.76 -22.05 68.55
CA ASN A 109 21.14 -23.44 68.26
C ASN A 109 19.98 -24.32 67.77
N GLY A 110 18.80 -23.74 67.49
CA GLY A 110 17.64 -24.43 66.91
C GLY A 110 16.84 -25.31 67.88
N THR A 111 17.02 -25.16 69.19
CA THR A 111 16.40 -26.06 70.19
C THR A 111 15.45 -25.38 71.19
N ALA A 112 15.16 -24.10 71.03
CA ALA A 112 14.40 -23.31 72.01
C ALA A 112 12.87 -23.55 71.96
N THR A 113 12.27 -23.77 73.13
CA THR A 113 10.84 -23.62 73.42
C THR A 113 10.68 -22.90 74.77
N PRO A 114 9.86 -21.83 74.89
CA PRO A 114 9.02 -21.23 73.86
C PRO A 114 9.82 -20.37 72.88
N ALA A 115 9.20 -20.03 71.75
CA ALA A 115 9.81 -19.24 70.69
C ALA A 115 10.09 -17.79 71.12
N GLU A 116 11.26 -17.26 70.76
CA GLU A 116 11.71 -15.92 71.13
C GLU A 116 12.04 -15.05 69.90
N VAL A 117 12.44 -13.79 70.14
CA VAL A 117 12.76 -12.75 69.15
C VAL A 117 14.28 -12.64 69.05
N GLY A 118 14.85 -12.71 67.85
CA GLY A 118 16.29 -12.54 67.65
C GLY A 118 16.63 -12.05 66.26
N ALA A 119 17.29 -10.89 66.18
CA ALA A 119 17.78 -10.30 64.94
C ALA A 119 19.29 -10.48 64.76
N ILE A 120 19.75 -10.58 63.52
CA ILE A 120 21.18 -10.51 63.18
C ILE A 120 21.39 -9.17 62.48
N VAL A 121 22.27 -8.33 63.03
CA VAL A 121 22.58 -7.02 62.44
C VAL A 121 24.07 -6.95 62.13
N TRP A 122 24.43 -6.72 60.88
CA TRP A 122 25.81 -6.50 60.48
C TRP A 122 26.12 -5.01 60.48
N THR A 123 27.06 -4.57 61.32
CA THR A 123 27.31 -3.14 61.59
C THR A 123 28.71 -2.63 61.25
N ALA A 124 29.71 -3.49 61.00
CA ALA A 124 31.07 -3.02 60.68
C ALA A 124 31.73 -3.74 59.49
N PRO A 125 32.64 -3.07 58.75
CA PRO A 125 33.26 -3.60 57.53
C PRO A 125 34.36 -4.65 57.78
N LEU A 126 34.40 -5.73 56.97
CA LEU A 126 35.51 -6.70 56.90
C LEU A 126 36.58 -6.32 55.88
N ALA A 127 37.74 -5.83 56.31
CA ALA A 127 38.82 -5.41 55.40
C ALA A 127 39.43 -6.58 54.59
N LEU A 128 39.41 -6.48 53.26
CA LEU A 128 39.96 -7.48 52.32
C LEU A 128 41.46 -7.77 52.46
N GLY A 129 42.24 -6.84 53.01
CA GLY A 129 43.70 -6.99 53.17
C GLY A 129 44.11 -8.20 54.03
N ASP A 130 43.16 -8.77 54.77
CA ASP A 130 43.39 -9.82 55.76
C ASP A 130 42.97 -11.24 55.30
N ILE A 131 42.41 -11.41 54.10
CA ILE A 131 42.05 -12.73 53.55
C ILE A 131 43.04 -13.17 52.45
N PRO A 132 43.96 -14.12 52.70
CA PRO A 132 44.86 -14.68 51.70
C PRO A 132 44.13 -15.50 50.64
N SER A 133 44.77 -15.73 49.48
CA SER A 133 44.19 -16.47 48.35
C SER A 133 43.80 -17.94 48.65
N SER A 134 44.19 -18.48 49.80
CA SER A 134 43.74 -19.79 50.31
C SER A 134 42.30 -19.80 50.82
N GLY A 135 41.74 -18.63 51.14
CA GLY A 135 40.37 -18.46 51.64
C GLY A 135 39.32 -18.19 50.58
N LEU A 136 39.65 -18.36 49.29
CA LEU A 136 38.79 -18.03 48.16
C LEU A 136 37.77 -19.14 47.88
N GLY A 137 36.59 -18.77 47.35
CA GLY A 137 35.51 -19.71 47.01
C GLY A 137 34.86 -20.40 48.21
N ARG A 138 35.09 -19.88 49.43
CA ARG A 138 34.43 -20.33 50.65
C ARG A 138 32.99 -19.81 50.71
N THR A 139 32.16 -20.43 51.54
CA THR A 139 30.77 -20.03 51.76
C THR A 139 30.60 -19.44 53.16
N LEU A 140 30.04 -18.24 53.22
CA LEU A 140 29.47 -17.69 54.45
C LEU A 140 27.97 -17.94 54.45
N THR A 141 27.48 -18.61 55.47
CA THR A 141 26.06 -18.87 55.66
C THR A 141 25.58 -18.17 56.92
N ILE A 142 24.60 -17.28 56.80
CA ILE A 142 23.98 -16.60 57.94
C ILE A 142 22.58 -17.14 58.08
N ARG A 143 22.25 -17.69 59.25
CA ARG A 143 20.92 -18.25 59.49
C ARG A 143 20.34 -17.72 60.78
N GLN A 144 19.08 -17.42 60.69
CA GLN A 144 18.27 -17.19 61.87
C GLN A 144 17.87 -18.53 62.49
N ASP A 145 17.77 -18.58 63.82
CA ASP A 145 17.34 -19.77 64.54
C ASP A 145 15.94 -20.19 64.03
N PRO A 146 15.73 -21.46 63.64
CA PRO A 146 14.43 -21.99 63.19
C PRO A 146 13.26 -21.76 64.14
N THR A 147 13.54 -21.54 65.43
CA THR A 147 12.54 -21.32 66.47
C THR A 147 12.14 -19.85 66.64
N THR A 148 12.76 -18.93 65.90
CA THR A 148 12.48 -17.49 65.98
C THR A 148 11.08 -17.16 65.44
N THR A 149 10.33 -16.32 66.18
CA THR A 149 8.95 -15.94 65.80
C THR A 149 8.85 -14.58 65.11
N THR A 150 9.69 -13.63 65.53
CA THR A 150 9.87 -12.33 64.89
C THR A 150 11.34 -12.00 64.93
N GLY A 151 11.98 -11.86 63.78
CA GLY A 151 13.32 -11.30 63.71
C GLY A 151 13.73 -11.12 62.27
N SER A 152 14.78 -10.32 62.09
CA SER A 152 15.31 -9.96 60.79
C SER A 152 16.79 -10.26 60.70
N ILE A 153 17.25 -10.48 59.47
CA ILE A 153 18.67 -10.41 59.15
C ILE A 153 18.87 -9.09 58.42
N SER A 154 19.57 -8.16 59.07
CA SER A 154 19.91 -6.85 58.52
C SER A 154 21.39 -6.84 58.13
N LEU A 155 21.64 -6.84 56.83
CA LEU A 155 22.98 -6.78 56.26
C LEU A 155 23.28 -5.30 55.94
N GLY A 156 23.83 -4.57 56.91
CA GLY A 156 24.16 -3.14 56.79
C GLY A 156 25.49 -2.88 56.07
N THR A 157 26.12 -1.73 56.36
CA THR A 157 27.35 -1.22 55.72
C THR A 157 28.58 -2.12 55.87
N GLY A 158 28.53 -3.16 56.69
CA GLY A 158 29.68 -4.03 56.94
C GLY A 158 30.03 -5.02 55.82
N LEU A 159 29.16 -5.16 54.81
CA LEU A 159 29.43 -5.98 53.63
C LEU A 159 30.44 -5.32 52.66
N THR A 160 30.58 -3.99 52.69
CA THR A 160 31.38 -3.17 51.74
C THR A 160 32.85 -3.53 51.64
N ALA A 161 33.46 -4.03 52.71
CA ALA A 161 34.90 -4.22 52.72
C ALA A 161 35.35 -5.61 52.23
N PHE A 162 34.43 -6.57 52.02
CA PHE A 162 34.68 -7.81 51.26
C PHE A 162 35.09 -7.54 49.80
N ILE A 163 35.06 -6.28 49.35
CA ILE A 163 34.71 -5.94 47.97
C ILE A 163 35.66 -4.94 47.27
N THR A 164 36.59 -4.28 47.97
CA THR A 164 37.59 -3.39 47.34
C THR A 164 38.73 -4.15 46.62
N GLY A 165 38.54 -4.52 45.34
CA GLY A 165 39.64 -5.00 44.48
C GLY A 165 39.18 -5.66 43.16
N ASN A 166 39.75 -5.23 42.03
CA ASN A 166 39.34 -5.67 40.69
C ASN A 166 40.00 -6.99 40.24
N GLN A 167 39.86 -8.06 41.03
CA GLN A 167 40.38 -9.41 40.74
C GLN A 167 39.34 -10.46 41.16
N GLN A 168 39.17 -11.54 40.37
CA GLN A 168 38.14 -12.61 40.46
C GLN A 168 38.15 -13.48 41.76
N ASN A 169 38.33 -12.90 42.96
CA ASN A 169 38.78 -13.62 44.16
C ASN A 169 37.83 -13.46 45.39
N ASN A 170 36.61 -14.03 45.35
CA ASN A 170 35.56 -13.75 46.37
C ASN A 170 34.87 -14.99 47.02
N ILE A 171 34.02 -14.76 48.03
CA ILE A 171 33.24 -15.71 48.85
C ILE A 171 31.79 -15.85 48.33
N ASN A 172 31.12 -16.98 48.59
CA ASN A 172 29.68 -17.20 48.34
C ASN A 172 28.86 -16.84 49.59
N LEU A 173 27.73 -16.15 49.44
CA LEU A 173 26.87 -15.77 50.57
C LEU A 173 25.51 -16.46 50.47
N LEU A 174 25.17 -17.17 51.55
CA LEU A 174 23.86 -17.81 51.73
C LEU A 174 23.17 -17.22 52.95
N VAL A 175 21.97 -16.68 52.78
CA VAL A 175 21.23 -16.04 53.89
C VAL A 175 19.87 -16.70 54.00
N ASN A 176 19.57 -17.23 55.18
CA ASN A 176 18.31 -17.89 55.47
C ASN A 176 17.63 -17.27 56.70
N ALA A 177 16.47 -16.65 56.50
CA ALA A 177 15.65 -16.14 57.58
C ALA A 177 14.48 -17.12 57.85
N HIS A 178 14.40 -17.63 59.07
CA HIS A 178 13.40 -18.61 59.48
C HIS A 178 12.29 -17.98 60.32
N GLY A 179 11.04 -18.42 60.12
CA GLY A 179 9.88 -17.94 60.85
C GLY A 179 9.00 -19.07 61.38
N GLY A 180 8.53 -18.94 62.62
CA GLY A 180 7.55 -19.85 63.21
C GLY A 180 6.19 -19.86 62.48
N PRO A 181 5.41 -20.95 62.58
CA PRO A 181 4.27 -21.24 61.69
C PRO A 181 2.98 -20.38 61.87
N ASN A 182 2.95 -19.33 62.71
CA ASN A 182 1.69 -18.71 63.17
C ASN A 182 1.61 -17.16 63.15
N TYR A 183 2.40 -16.42 62.37
CA TYR A 183 2.30 -14.95 62.34
C TYR A 183 2.32 -14.33 60.93
N LEU A 184 1.49 -13.30 60.73
CA LEU A 184 1.20 -12.60 59.46
C LEU A 184 2.25 -11.54 59.04
N GLY A 185 3.44 -11.53 59.64
CA GLY A 185 4.52 -10.59 59.32
C GLY A 185 5.88 -11.26 59.38
N GLY A 186 6.06 -12.33 58.60
CA GLY A 186 7.12 -13.32 58.74
C GLY A 186 8.57 -12.81 58.60
N PRO A 187 9.55 -13.72 58.51
CA PRO A 187 10.97 -13.38 58.55
C PRO A 187 11.33 -12.41 57.42
N LYS A 188 12.11 -11.38 57.78
CA LYS A 188 12.52 -10.31 56.86
C LYS A 188 14.03 -10.33 56.67
N ILE A 189 14.48 -10.45 55.43
CA ILE A 189 15.87 -10.15 55.06
C ILE A 189 15.89 -8.70 54.59
N ASP A 190 16.61 -7.86 55.32
CA ASP A 190 16.80 -6.45 55.02
C ASP A 190 18.23 -6.21 54.58
N ILE A 191 18.42 -5.66 53.37
CA ILE A 191 19.75 -5.37 52.82
C ILE A 191 19.87 -3.86 52.64
N HIS A 192 20.82 -3.23 53.34
CA HIS A 192 21.12 -1.79 53.26
C HIS A 192 22.62 -1.60 52.96
N GLY A 193 23.01 -0.92 51.88
CA GLY A 193 24.42 -0.62 51.58
C GLY A 193 24.79 -0.43 50.10
N ASP A 194 25.89 0.27 49.85
CA ASP A 194 26.44 0.61 48.53
C ASP A 194 27.06 -0.57 47.75
N ALA A 195 27.37 -0.34 46.46
CA ALA A 195 27.60 -1.34 45.42
C ALA A 195 28.65 -2.42 45.77
N ASN A 196 28.17 -3.67 45.86
CA ASN A 196 28.91 -4.81 46.39
C ASN A 196 29.62 -5.69 45.32
N SER A 197 30.55 -5.16 44.52
CA SER A 197 31.26 -5.85 43.41
C SER A 197 32.08 -7.14 43.74
N GLY A 198 31.96 -7.71 44.94
CA GLY A 198 32.95 -8.60 45.56
C GLY A 198 32.40 -9.93 46.08
N ILE A 199 31.25 -10.41 45.60
CA ILE A 199 30.65 -11.69 46.01
C ILE A 199 30.47 -12.57 44.78
N ASN A 200 30.80 -13.86 44.86
CA ASN A 200 30.70 -14.76 43.70
C ASN A 200 29.23 -15.13 43.40
N ASP A 201 28.54 -15.86 44.28
CA ASP A 201 27.10 -16.15 44.13
C ASP A 201 26.34 -15.76 45.40
N ILE A 202 25.06 -15.38 45.24
CA ILE A 202 24.19 -14.97 46.34
C ILE A 202 22.88 -15.71 46.25
N THR A 203 22.49 -16.33 47.36
CA THR A 203 21.18 -16.95 47.49
C THR A 203 20.51 -16.42 48.75
N LEU A 204 19.34 -15.79 48.55
CA LEU A 204 18.49 -15.28 49.60
C LEU A 204 17.25 -16.15 49.65
N ASP A 205 17.04 -16.79 50.79
CA ASP A 205 15.95 -17.75 50.98
C ASP A 205 15.19 -17.41 52.27
N THR A 206 13.87 -17.28 52.18
CA THR A 206 12.99 -17.06 53.34
C THR A 206 12.01 -18.22 53.56
N ILE A 207 12.26 -19.38 52.94
CA ILE A 207 11.38 -20.54 53.01
C ILE A 207 11.25 -21.07 54.44
N VAL A 208 10.01 -21.08 54.93
CA VAL A 208 9.60 -21.79 56.14
C VAL A 208 9.30 -23.25 55.78
N THR A 209 10.28 -24.15 55.93
CA THR A 209 10.02 -25.60 55.85
C THR A 209 9.79 -26.19 57.24
N ALA A 210 8.53 -26.29 57.65
CA ALA A 210 8.13 -27.14 58.77
C ALA A 210 7.45 -28.40 58.22
N GLY A 211 8.12 -29.56 58.34
CA GLY A 211 7.54 -30.85 57.92
C GLY A 211 7.25 -30.99 56.42
N GLY A 212 7.89 -30.18 55.56
CA GLY A 212 7.75 -30.24 54.10
C GLY A 212 6.53 -29.50 53.53
N VAL A 213 5.83 -28.68 54.33
CA VAL A 213 4.73 -27.83 53.86
C VAL A 213 5.08 -26.37 54.11
N ASN A 214 5.09 -25.56 53.04
CA ASN A 214 5.38 -24.13 53.10
C ASN A 214 4.12 -23.37 53.55
N THR A 215 4.12 -22.77 54.76
CA THR A 215 2.94 -22.11 55.34
C THR A 215 3.14 -20.66 55.82
N GLY A 216 4.33 -20.08 55.70
CA GLY A 216 4.63 -18.72 56.20
C GLY A 216 4.93 -17.69 55.10
N VAL A 217 4.60 -16.41 55.32
CA VAL A 217 4.90 -15.31 54.39
C VAL A 217 6.31 -14.77 54.69
N GLY A 218 7.32 -15.18 53.90
CA GLY A 218 8.68 -14.63 53.97
C GLY A 218 8.82 -13.40 53.09
N HIS A 219 9.55 -12.38 53.58
CA HIS A 219 9.78 -11.10 52.89
C HIS A 219 11.27 -10.88 52.67
N VAL A 220 11.67 -10.54 51.45
CA VAL A 220 13.01 -10.00 51.15
C VAL A 220 12.84 -8.56 50.75
N ALA A 221 13.41 -7.63 51.52
CA ALA A 221 13.42 -6.20 51.20
C ALA A 221 14.85 -5.75 50.86
N VAL A 222 14.99 -5.10 49.72
CA VAL A 222 16.27 -4.59 49.24
C VAL A 222 16.16 -3.11 49.03
N ASP A 223 16.94 -2.36 49.80
CA ASP A 223 16.85 -0.91 49.92
C ASP A 223 18.11 -0.19 49.38
N SER A 224 18.95 -0.91 48.63
CA SER A 224 20.15 -0.33 48.03
C SER A 224 20.65 -1.16 46.84
N LEU A 225 21.53 -0.59 46.01
CA LEU A 225 22.16 -1.27 44.88
C LEU A 225 23.09 -2.39 45.35
N PHE A 226 22.70 -3.61 45.00
CA PHE A 226 23.39 -4.83 45.35
C PHE A 226 24.06 -5.45 44.13
N THR A 227 25.38 -5.68 44.18
CA THR A 227 26.18 -6.26 43.07
C THR A 227 26.71 -7.64 43.46
N ALA A 228 26.84 -8.56 42.50
CA ALA A 228 27.55 -9.83 42.60
C ALA A 228 28.37 -10.06 41.32
N LEU A 229 29.36 -10.96 41.34
CA LEU A 229 30.13 -11.36 40.15
C LEU A 229 29.48 -12.53 39.39
N GLY A 230 28.65 -13.34 40.07
CA GLY A 230 27.91 -14.51 39.57
C GLY A 230 26.42 -14.44 39.92
N ASN A 231 25.73 -15.56 40.05
CA ASN A 231 24.26 -15.61 40.07
C ASN A 231 23.65 -15.04 41.36
N ILE A 232 22.52 -14.35 41.21
CA ILE A 232 21.65 -13.95 42.32
C ILE A 232 20.38 -14.78 42.25
N THR A 233 20.10 -15.56 43.29
CA THR A 233 18.86 -16.33 43.41
C THR A 233 18.10 -15.83 44.63
N ILE A 234 16.83 -15.45 44.44
CA ILE A 234 15.94 -15.05 45.52
C ILE A 234 14.73 -15.97 45.48
N ASP A 235 14.49 -16.70 46.56
CA ASP A 235 13.31 -17.53 46.76
C ASP A 235 12.50 -17.04 47.96
N SER A 236 11.35 -16.43 47.69
CA SER A 236 10.53 -15.75 48.71
C SER A 236 9.06 -15.66 48.34
N ASN A 237 8.18 -15.53 49.33
CA ASN A 237 6.75 -15.29 49.08
C ASN A 237 6.46 -13.83 48.69
N LEU A 238 7.25 -12.89 49.21
CA LEU A 238 7.22 -11.49 48.82
C LEU A 238 8.66 -10.99 48.64
N VAL A 239 8.94 -10.37 47.50
CA VAL A 239 10.20 -9.66 47.27
C VAL A 239 9.86 -8.19 47.07
N VAL A 240 10.33 -7.32 47.95
CA VAL A 240 10.15 -5.87 47.86
C VAL A 240 11.48 -5.23 47.47
N VAL A 241 11.48 -4.40 46.44
CA VAL A 241 12.66 -3.63 46.01
C VAL A 241 12.35 -2.14 46.19
N GLY A 242 13.07 -1.48 47.13
CA GLY A 242 13.02 -0.05 47.44
C GLY A 242 12.24 0.33 48.72
N ASP A 243 12.60 1.47 49.35
CA ASP A 243 11.89 2.00 50.53
C ASP A 243 11.64 3.52 50.60
N GLY A 244 12.11 4.33 49.64
CA GLY A 244 11.64 5.72 49.50
C GLY A 244 12.68 6.79 49.17
N THR A 245 13.99 6.52 49.25
CA THR A 245 15.06 7.43 48.76
C THR A 245 16.39 6.69 48.54
N GLY A 246 16.90 6.56 47.30
CA GLY A 246 18.21 5.93 47.03
C GLY A 246 18.32 5.14 45.73
N THR A 247 19.55 4.83 45.28
CA THR A 247 19.77 3.86 44.20
C THR A 247 19.51 2.45 44.71
N ASP A 248 18.38 1.87 44.30
CA ASP A 248 17.92 0.54 44.71
C ASP A 248 18.04 -0.44 43.54
N GLY A 249 18.51 -1.68 43.74
CA GLY A 249 18.46 -2.68 42.67
C GLY A 249 19.42 -3.85 42.80
N PHE A 250 19.29 -4.82 41.89
CA PHE A 250 20.18 -5.98 41.79
C PHE A 250 21.10 -5.89 40.58
N SER A 251 22.32 -6.39 40.73
CA SER A 251 23.35 -6.44 39.69
C SER A 251 24.26 -7.65 39.87
N SER A 252 24.70 -8.24 38.77
CA SER A 252 25.40 -9.53 38.63
C SER A 252 26.32 -9.47 37.40
N ALA A 253 27.59 -9.12 37.59
CA ALA A 253 28.48 -8.75 36.50
C ALA A 253 28.70 -9.87 35.45
N ASN A 254 28.62 -11.15 35.81
CA ASN A 254 28.80 -12.28 34.89
C ASN A 254 27.78 -13.43 35.06
N GLY A 255 26.68 -13.20 35.78
CA GLY A 255 25.67 -14.22 36.10
C GLY A 255 24.25 -13.84 35.70
N SER A 256 23.32 -14.70 36.11
CA SER A 256 21.88 -14.50 35.95
C SER A 256 21.24 -14.09 37.27
N ILE A 257 20.20 -13.28 37.18
CA ILE A 257 19.33 -12.97 38.33
C ILE A 257 18.06 -13.81 38.20
N ALA A 258 17.85 -14.73 39.14
CA ALA A 258 16.64 -15.51 39.25
C ALA A 258 15.85 -15.05 40.48
N ILE A 259 14.68 -14.46 40.25
CA ILE A 259 13.71 -14.15 41.30
C ILE A 259 12.57 -15.13 41.14
N THR A 260 12.51 -16.10 42.04
CA THR A 260 11.46 -17.11 42.07
C THR A 260 10.61 -16.89 43.29
N THR A 261 9.31 -16.81 43.12
CA THR A 261 8.41 -16.85 44.27
C THR A 261 7.99 -18.28 44.56
N VAL A 262 7.72 -18.59 45.83
CA VAL A 262 7.44 -19.96 46.26
C VAL A 262 6.28 -20.54 45.44
N ASN A 263 6.57 -21.64 44.74
CA ASN A 263 5.65 -22.33 43.81
C ASN A 263 5.02 -21.43 42.72
N GLY A 264 5.65 -20.28 42.39
CA GLY A 264 5.15 -19.30 41.41
C GLY A 264 3.93 -18.50 41.87
N THR A 265 3.55 -18.59 43.16
CA THR A 265 2.33 -17.99 43.71
C THR A 265 2.55 -16.70 44.51
N GLY A 266 3.78 -16.45 44.95
CA GLY A 266 4.16 -15.23 45.67
C GLY A 266 4.34 -14.01 44.76
N GLN A 267 4.53 -12.84 45.39
CA GLN A 267 4.53 -11.53 44.74
C GLN A 267 5.92 -10.89 44.69
N VAL A 268 6.30 -10.26 43.57
CA VAL A 268 7.44 -9.34 43.49
C VAL A 268 6.88 -7.92 43.39
N VAL A 269 7.28 -7.06 44.33
CA VAL A 269 6.85 -5.67 44.49
C VAL A 269 8.04 -4.74 44.30
N PHE A 270 7.88 -3.75 43.42
CA PHE A 270 8.84 -2.64 43.28
C PHE A 270 8.19 -1.39 43.89
N ALA A 271 8.85 -0.77 44.88
CA ALA A 271 8.30 0.30 45.70
C ALA A 271 9.32 1.42 45.95
N ASN A 272 9.62 2.28 44.96
CA ASN A 272 10.31 3.58 45.15
C ASN A 272 10.43 4.41 43.85
N ALA A 273 10.54 5.75 43.96
CA ALA A 273 10.66 6.73 42.88
C ALA A 273 11.85 6.54 41.90
N ASP A 274 12.91 5.83 42.28
CA ASP A 274 14.18 5.81 41.54
C ASP A 274 14.32 4.68 40.49
N ASN A 275 13.44 3.65 40.50
CA ASN A 275 13.06 2.86 39.31
C ASN A 275 14.14 2.28 38.36
N GLN A 276 15.34 1.93 38.83
CA GLN A 276 16.42 1.39 38.00
C GLN A 276 17.01 0.07 38.53
N LEU A 277 16.90 -1.04 37.78
CA LEU A 277 17.83 -2.17 37.94
C LEU A 277 19.13 -1.79 37.25
N SER A 278 20.19 -1.44 38.00
CA SER A 278 21.29 -0.59 37.52
C SER A 278 22.57 -1.28 36.98
N ALA A 279 22.55 -2.54 36.51
CA ALA A 279 23.76 -3.12 35.87
C ALA A 279 23.55 -4.09 34.69
N PRO A 280 24.62 -4.37 33.91
CA PRO A 280 24.66 -5.37 32.82
C PRO A 280 24.65 -6.80 33.32
N LEU A 281 23.76 -7.63 32.76
CA LEU A 281 23.42 -8.96 33.30
C LEU A 281 23.13 -9.94 32.17
N GLY A 282 23.67 -11.16 32.24
CA GLY A 282 23.48 -12.16 31.18
C GLY A 282 22.01 -12.52 30.93
N SER A 283 21.24 -12.79 31.99
CA SER A 283 19.78 -13.00 31.91
C SER A 283 19.07 -12.74 33.25
N ILE A 284 17.86 -12.18 33.20
CA ILE A 284 16.99 -11.99 34.36
C ILE A 284 15.74 -12.87 34.16
N SER A 285 15.45 -13.75 35.11
CA SER A 285 14.23 -14.57 35.12
C SER A 285 13.42 -14.24 36.36
N VAL A 286 12.19 -13.76 36.16
CA VAL A 286 11.22 -13.53 37.23
C VAL A 286 10.06 -14.50 37.06
N SER A 287 9.84 -15.37 38.04
CA SER A 287 8.75 -16.34 38.04
C SER A 287 7.86 -16.12 39.28
N GLY A 288 6.63 -15.64 39.08
CA GLY A 288 5.69 -15.26 40.14
C GLY A 288 4.74 -14.13 39.73
N ASN A 289 3.80 -13.76 40.60
CA ASN A 289 2.95 -12.58 40.37
C ASN A 289 3.79 -11.30 40.56
N MET A 290 3.75 -10.37 39.63
CA MET A 290 4.41 -9.07 39.78
C MET A 290 3.37 -7.99 40.08
N ALA A 291 3.62 -7.15 41.07
CA ALA A 291 2.81 -5.96 41.33
C ALA A 291 3.69 -4.71 41.48
N VAL A 292 3.17 -3.58 41.04
CA VAL A 292 3.78 -2.27 41.23
C VAL A 292 2.83 -1.49 42.16
N ASP A 293 3.39 -0.91 43.22
CA ASP A 293 2.67 -0.05 44.17
C ASP A 293 2.08 1.21 43.47
N SER A 294 0.97 1.73 44.00
CA SER A 294 0.19 2.86 43.48
C SER A 294 0.89 4.23 43.46
N ALA A 295 2.12 4.34 43.94
CA ALA A 295 3.01 5.48 43.76
C ALA A 295 3.96 5.23 42.57
N GLY A 296 3.38 5.22 41.36
CA GLY A 296 3.99 5.30 40.02
C GLY A 296 5.47 4.94 39.87
N ASN A 297 5.77 3.74 39.37
CA ASN A 297 7.13 3.24 39.27
C ASN A 297 7.46 2.48 37.96
N ASN A 298 8.42 3.02 37.19
CA ASN A 298 8.92 2.47 35.93
C ASN A 298 9.85 1.25 36.16
N LEU A 299 9.78 0.22 35.32
CA LEU A 299 10.82 -0.81 35.27
C LEU A 299 11.90 -0.36 34.28
N THR A 300 13.11 -0.05 34.76
CA THR A 300 14.24 0.28 33.87
C THR A 300 15.32 -0.79 33.87
N LEU A 301 15.61 -1.33 32.68
CA LEU A 301 16.65 -2.33 32.43
C LEU A 301 17.89 -1.64 31.84
N VAL A 302 19.07 -1.73 32.47
CA VAL A 302 20.32 -1.28 31.83
C VAL A 302 21.04 -2.42 31.14
N SER A 303 21.28 -2.24 29.83
CA SER A 303 22.16 -3.04 28.95
C SER A 303 21.77 -4.52 28.68
N ASN A 304 22.57 -5.20 27.83
CA ASN A 304 22.34 -6.46 27.11
C ASN A 304 21.82 -7.66 27.94
N SER A 305 20.56 -7.62 28.36
CA SER A 305 19.94 -8.67 29.19
C SER A 305 18.79 -9.37 28.45
N ASN A 306 18.70 -10.70 28.56
CA ASN A 306 17.48 -11.43 28.22
C ASN A 306 16.56 -11.48 29.45
N VAL A 307 15.36 -10.92 29.37
CA VAL A 307 14.40 -10.92 30.48
C VAL A 307 13.24 -11.83 30.14
N THR A 308 13.03 -12.85 30.97
CA THR A 308 11.85 -13.73 30.90
C THR A 308 11.00 -13.51 32.13
N VAL A 309 9.74 -13.09 31.92
CA VAL A 309 8.77 -12.92 33.00
C VAL A 309 7.63 -13.90 32.80
N SER A 310 7.39 -14.76 33.79
CA SER A 310 6.30 -15.74 33.76
C SER A 310 5.43 -15.61 35.02
N GLY A 311 4.17 -15.18 34.85
CA GLY A 311 3.20 -15.02 35.93
C GLY A 311 1.91 -14.32 35.49
N ASN A 312 0.89 -14.28 36.38
CA ASN A 312 -0.29 -13.44 36.18
C ASN A 312 0.03 -12.00 36.61
N PHE A 313 -0.26 -11.05 35.74
CA PHE A 313 -0.13 -9.63 36.04
C PHE A 313 -1.49 -9.09 36.49
N GLY A 314 -1.57 -8.63 37.73
CA GLY A 314 -2.79 -8.07 38.27
C GLY A 314 -2.75 -7.98 39.79
N ASP A 315 -3.24 -6.87 40.32
CA ASP A 315 -3.77 -6.81 41.69
C ASP A 315 -4.85 -7.90 41.84
N PRO A 316 -4.97 -8.61 42.98
CA PRO A 316 -6.16 -9.40 43.31
C PRO A 316 -7.52 -8.68 43.11
N SER A 317 -7.55 -7.35 42.94
CA SER A 317 -8.73 -6.55 42.58
C SER A 317 -9.04 -6.44 41.06
N GLY A 318 -8.13 -6.87 40.19
CA GLY A 318 -8.35 -6.94 38.73
C GLY A 318 -8.27 -5.61 37.96
N VAL A 319 -7.83 -4.51 38.58
CA VAL A 319 -7.71 -3.20 37.90
C VAL A 319 -6.48 -2.44 38.40
N LEU A 320 -5.29 -2.73 37.86
CA LEU A 320 -4.14 -1.81 37.90
C LEU A 320 -3.29 -1.98 36.62
N THR A 321 -3.21 -0.89 35.86
CA THR A 321 -2.39 -0.65 34.67
C THR A 321 -0.93 -0.45 35.08
N PHE A 322 0.04 -0.95 34.31
CA PHE A 322 1.46 -0.59 34.51
C PHE A 322 1.68 0.90 34.29
N GLY A 323 2.71 1.50 34.90
CA GLY A 323 3.42 2.66 34.37
C GLY A 323 4.62 2.19 33.51
N THR A 324 5.15 3.05 32.65
CA THR A 324 6.19 2.82 31.63
C THR A 324 7.21 1.69 31.87
N VAL A 325 7.43 0.83 30.86
CA VAL A 325 8.64 -0.05 30.79
C VAL A 325 9.72 0.67 29.99
N THR A 326 10.88 0.93 30.60
CA THR A 326 12.01 1.64 29.99
C THR A 326 13.18 0.68 29.72
N ILE A 327 13.73 0.69 28.51
CA ILE A 327 14.95 -0.05 28.16
C ILE A 327 16.08 0.95 27.93
N ASN A 328 17.09 0.97 28.81
CA ASN A 328 18.33 1.74 28.66
C ASN A 328 19.45 0.84 28.11
N SER A 329 19.53 0.62 26.79
CA SER A 329 20.66 -0.11 26.19
C SER A 329 21.74 0.84 25.66
N ALA A 330 22.76 1.11 26.46
CA ALA A 330 23.94 1.90 26.07
C ALA A 330 25.03 1.09 25.34
N GLY A 331 24.75 -0.17 24.95
CA GLY A 331 25.72 -1.09 24.35
C GLY A 331 25.79 -1.06 22.81
N PRO A 332 26.94 -1.41 22.20
CA PRO A 332 27.10 -1.43 20.74
C PRO A 332 26.33 -2.59 20.08
N ILE A 333 25.88 -2.31 18.85
CA ILE A 333 25.06 -3.12 17.92
C ILE A 333 25.54 -4.59 17.87
N GLY A 334 24.69 -5.57 18.23
CA GLY A 334 25.05 -6.98 18.01
C GLY A 334 24.07 -8.10 18.40
N THR A 335 23.20 -7.95 19.40
CA THR A 335 22.29 -9.03 19.83
C THR A 335 20.91 -8.49 20.23
N PRO A 336 19.80 -9.04 19.72
CA PRO A 336 18.46 -8.54 20.05
C PRO A 336 18.15 -8.79 21.53
N SER A 337 17.73 -7.75 22.24
CA SER A 337 17.11 -7.90 23.55
C SER A 337 15.71 -8.48 23.33
N SER A 338 15.45 -9.69 23.85
CA SER A 338 14.11 -10.28 23.84
C SER A 338 13.43 -10.13 25.20
N ILE A 339 12.19 -9.66 25.20
CA ILE A 339 11.30 -9.67 26.36
C ILE A 339 10.16 -10.63 26.07
N ASN A 340 10.05 -11.69 26.86
CA ASN A 340 9.01 -12.71 26.71
C ASN A 340 7.98 -12.57 27.83
N PHE A 341 6.71 -12.35 27.45
CA PHE A 341 5.55 -12.38 28.33
C PHE A 341 4.74 -13.65 28.05
N ASN A 342 4.66 -14.56 29.02
CA ASN A 342 3.92 -15.82 28.89
C ASN A 342 2.42 -15.73 29.28
N GLY A 343 1.84 -14.53 29.33
CA GLY A 343 0.43 -14.27 29.68
C GLY A 343 -0.12 -12.99 29.03
N SER A 344 -1.41 -12.68 29.20
CA SER A 344 -2.02 -11.44 28.66
C SER A 344 -1.52 -10.21 29.43
N VAL A 345 -0.94 -9.23 28.73
CA VAL A 345 -0.35 -8.01 29.32
C VAL A 345 -0.93 -6.75 28.67
N GLY A 346 -1.33 -5.76 29.48
CA GLY A 346 -1.57 -4.39 29.03
C GLY A 346 -0.39 -3.50 29.41
N LEU A 347 0.19 -2.78 28.46
CA LEU A 347 1.39 -1.94 28.65
C LEU A 347 1.03 -0.46 28.46
N ASP A 348 1.37 0.39 29.43
CA ASP A 348 1.16 1.84 29.39
C ASP A 348 2.50 2.56 29.07
N GLY A 349 2.94 2.42 27.82
CA GLY A 349 4.16 3.07 27.31
C GLY A 349 5.41 2.19 27.25
N PHE A 350 6.13 2.30 26.14
CA PHE A 350 7.44 1.71 25.89
C PHE A 350 8.41 2.84 25.56
N VAL A 351 9.49 3.00 26.33
CA VAL A 351 10.52 4.00 26.07
C VAL A 351 11.85 3.30 25.81
N SER A 352 12.41 3.50 24.61
CA SER A 352 13.80 3.16 24.28
C SER A 352 14.62 4.43 24.22
N THR A 353 15.64 4.54 25.06
CA THR A 353 16.63 5.63 25.05
C THR A 353 17.90 5.26 24.25
N ALA A 354 17.90 4.10 23.59
CA ALA A 354 19.07 3.57 22.91
C ALA A 354 19.42 4.39 21.63
N PRO A 355 20.70 4.38 21.20
CA PRO A 355 21.10 4.89 19.89
C PRO A 355 20.35 4.17 18.75
N SER A 356 20.10 4.85 17.63
CA SER A 356 19.34 4.33 16.50
C SER A 356 19.93 3.02 15.91
N GLY A 357 19.06 2.07 15.54
CA GLY A 357 19.46 0.84 14.81
C GLY A 357 19.40 -0.48 15.58
N ASN A 358 18.58 -0.57 16.62
CA ASN A 358 18.43 -1.81 17.41
C ASN A 358 17.21 -2.62 16.99
N THR A 359 17.32 -3.95 17.06
CA THR A 359 16.18 -4.89 16.87
C THR A 359 15.67 -5.35 18.23
N TYR A 360 14.37 -5.17 18.48
CA TYR A 360 13.72 -5.60 19.73
C TYR A 360 12.71 -6.72 19.42
N ASN A 361 12.81 -7.84 20.15
CA ASN A 361 11.83 -8.92 20.07
C ASN A 361 10.91 -8.85 21.29
N LEU A 362 9.64 -8.54 21.06
CA LEU A 362 8.60 -8.54 22.09
C LEU A 362 7.68 -9.74 21.85
N ASN A 363 7.84 -10.79 22.66
CA ASN A 363 7.12 -12.04 22.49
C ASN A 363 5.98 -12.13 23.51
N LEU A 364 4.74 -12.16 23.02
CA LEU A 364 3.49 -12.23 23.82
C LEU A 364 2.88 -13.62 23.62
N LEU A 365 3.46 -14.63 24.26
CA LEU A 365 3.21 -16.06 24.00
C LEU A 365 1.81 -16.55 24.46
N GLY A 366 0.99 -15.69 25.07
CA GLY A 366 -0.34 -16.01 25.62
C GLY A 366 -1.54 -15.27 25.00
N GLY A 367 -1.32 -14.39 24.00
CA GLY A 367 -2.36 -13.51 23.43
C GLY A 367 -2.68 -12.30 24.32
N GLY A 368 -2.77 -11.11 23.71
CA GLY A 368 -2.99 -9.84 24.41
C GLY A 368 -3.39 -8.71 23.46
N TYR A 369 -3.99 -7.64 24.01
CA TYR A 369 -4.46 -6.46 23.28
C TYR A 369 -3.69 -5.23 23.79
N PHE A 370 -3.05 -4.45 22.89
CA PHE A 370 -2.43 -3.16 23.22
C PHE A 370 -3.54 -2.09 23.11
N ASN A 371 -4.22 -1.75 24.21
CA ASN A 371 -5.24 -0.70 24.22
C ASN A 371 -4.67 0.56 24.86
N GLY A 372 -4.84 1.71 24.21
CA GLY A 372 -4.22 2.98 24.58
C GLY A 372 -4.39 3.34 26.06
N ILE A 373 -3.25 3.66 26.67
CA ILE A 373 -3.01 4.66 27.71
C ILE A 373 -4.29 5.37 28.18
N GLN A 374 -4.89 4.89 29.27
CA GLN A 374 -5.91 5.63 30.01
C GLN A 374 -5.41 5.89 31.42
N GLY A 375 -4.81 7.07 31.61
CA GLY A 375 -4.44 7.58 32.92
C GLY A 375 -3.25 8.50 32.86
N ASN A 376 -3.32 9.64 33.55
CA ASN A 376 -2.15 10.45 33.87
C ASN A 376 -1.53 9.82 35.12
N PRO A 377 -0.26 9.36 35.13
CA PRO A 377 0.87 10.25 35.46
C PRO A 377 2.26 9.92 34.84
N THR A 378 3.03 10.99 34.57
CA THR A 378 4.51 11.10 34.59
C THR A 378 5.40 9.97 34.03
N THR A 379 5.67 10.01 32.72
CA THR A 379 6.96 10.49 32.18
C THR A 379 6.82 10.76 30.69
N PHE A 380 6.80 12.05 30.34
CA PHE A 380 6.64 12.56 28.99
C PHE A 380 7.98 13.16 28.53
N ASP A 381 8.31 13.05 27.23
CA ASP A 381 9.07 14.13 26.57
C ASP A 381 8.44 15.47 27.00
N THR A 382 9.26 16.49 27.25
CA THR A 382 8.89 17.90 27.54
C THR A 382 7.60 18.46 26.93
N LEU A 383 7.01 17.85 25.89
CA LEU A 383 5.76 18.26 25.24
C LEU A 383 4.55 17.29 25.34
N GLY A 384 4.62 16.18 26.05
CA GLY A 384 3.42 15.35 26.28
C GLY A 384 3.08 14.32 25.17
N VAL A 385 4.08 13.86 24.40
CA VAL A 385 3.90 13.00 23.21
C VAL A 385 4.38 11.56 23.47
N ILE A 386 3.57 10.56 23.09
CA ILE A 386 3.93 9.13 23.13
C ILE A 386 4.62 8.76 21.82
N SER A 387 5.83 8.19 21.82
CA SER A 387 6.56 7.87 20.57
C SER A 387 6.90 6.38 20.46
N ILE A 388 6.61 5.76 19.31
CA ILE A 388 7.05 4.40 18.94
C ILE A 388 8.27 4.53 18.03
N GLY A 389 9.43 4.16 18.57
CA GLY A 389 10.74 4.25 17.91
C GLY A 389 11.40 5.61 18.09
N ASN A 390 12.74 5.60 18.21
CA ASN A 390 13.58 6.80 18.30
C ASN A 390 14.39 7.02 17.01
N GLY A 391 14.28 6.12 16.03
CA GLY A 391 14.91 6.27 14.72
C GLY A 391 14.40 5.32 13.64
N THR A 392 14.66 5.69 12.38
CA THR A 392 14.20 4.96 11.17
C THR A 392 14.65 3.50 11.04
N GLN A 393 15.59 3.04 11.85
CA GLN A 393 16.11 1.68 11.82
C GLN A 393 15.57 0.78 12.93
N ASP A 394 14.68 1.29 13.79
CA ASP A 394 14.10 0.50 14.86
C ASP A 394 13.06 -0.47 14.28
N VAL A 395 13.17 -1.74 14.69
CA VAL A 395 12.30 -2.84 14.23
C VAL A 395 11.59 -3.47 15.42
N PHE A 396 10.26 -3.44 15.40
CA PHE A 396 9.38 -4.11 16.34
C PHE A 396 8.70 -5.30 15.65
N THR A 397 8.96 -6.51 16.13
CA THR A 397 8.33 -7.74 15.61
C THR A 397 7.49 -8.36 16.71
N PHE A 398 6.21 -8.59 16.42
CA PHE A 398 5.26 -9.26 17.31
C PHE A 398 5.06 -10.72 16.89
N GLU A 399 4.69 -11.59 17.83
CA GLU A 399 4.31 -12.97 17.53
C GLU A 399 2.85 -13.07 17.04
N SER A 400 2.47 -14.25 16.52
CA SER A 400 1.12 -14.52 16.00
C SER A 400 0.05 -14.31 17.08
N GLY A 401 -1.10 -13.72 16.73
CA GLY A 401 -2.23 -13.51 17.66
C GLY A 401 -2.30 -12.13 18.33
N VAL A 402 -1.50 -11.16 17.90
CA VAL A 402 -1.45 -9.80 18.46
C VAL A 402 -1.90 -8.76 17.42
N SER A 403 -3.07 -8.15 17.65
CA SER A 403 -3.51 -6.95 16.93
C SER A 403 -2.91 -5.70 17.58
N LEU A 404 -2.42 -4.76 16.76
CA LEU A 404 -1.84 -3.49 17.22
C LEU A 404 -2.79 -2.33 16.94
N THR A 405 -3.21 -1.61 17.98
CA THR A 405 -3.91 -0.32 17.85
C THR A 405 -3.11 0.78 18.54
N VAL A 406 -2.73 1.82 17.81
CA VAL A 406 -2.09 3.03 18.34
C VAL A 406 -3.14 4.14 18.35
N ALA A 407 -3.54 4.64 19.52
CA ALA A 407 -4.59 5.66 19.63
C ALA A 407 -4.18 6.81 20.56
N SER A 408 -4.63 8.04 20.28
CA SER A 408 -4.41 9.18 21.18
C SER A 408 -5.28 9.05 22.44
N PRO A 409 -4.72 9.25 23.66
CA PRO A 409 -5.55 9.59 24.82
C PRO A 409 -6.15 10.98 24.58
N GLN A 410 -7.40 11.20 24.97
CA GLN A 410 -8.17 12.44 24.73
C GLN A 410 -7.53 13.73 25.28
N VAL A 411 -6.39 13.65 25.99
CA VAL A 411 -5.70 14.76 26.66
C VAL A 411 -4.17 14.53 26.60
N GLY A 412 -3.51 15.02 25.54
CA GLY A 412 -2.07 14.84 25.30
C GLY A 412 -1.81 14.75 23.79
N GLY A 413 -0.67 15.25 23.29
CA GLY A 413 -0.42 15.34 21.83
C GLY A 413 -0.48 13.98 21.11
N ALA A 414 -0.71 14.00 19.79
CA ALA A 414 -0.83 12.81 18.96
C ALA A 414 0.41 11.88 19.09
N PRO A 415 0.24 10.56 19.30
CA PRO A 415 1.36 9.63 19.40
C PRO A 415 2.19 9.61 18.11
N THR A 416 3.52 9.66 18.18
CA THR A 416 4.41 9.66 17.01
C THR A 416 4.93 8.26 16.68
N VAL A 417 4.93 7.86 15.41
CA VAL A 417 5.46 6.58 14.90
C VAL A 417 6.67 6.86 14.01
N ASN A 418 7.82 6.25 14.33
CA ASN A 418 9.11 6.41 13.67
C ASN A 418 9.86 5.07 13.64
N ALA A 419 9.23 3.99 13.14
CA ALA A 419 9.79 2.65 13.19
C ALA A 419 9.25 1.70 12.10
N THR A 420 9.87 0.53 12.02
CA THR A 420 9.32 -0.65 11.34
C THR A 420 8.53 -1.52 12.32
N ILE A 421 7.27 -1.80 12.01
CA ILE A 421 6.34 -2.60 12.78
C ILE A 421 5.96 -3.83 11.96
N ARG A 422 6.15 -5.03 12.54
CA ARG A 422 5.81 -6.31 11.91
C ARG A 422 4.87 -7.14 12.77
N THR A 423 3.71 -7.50 12.23
CA THR A 423 2.77 -8.46 12.83
C THR A 423 2.59 -9.66 11.89
N PRO A 424 2.46 -10.91 12.36
CA PRO A 424 2.29 -12.07 11.47
C PRO A 424 0.80 -12.38 11.28
N GLY A 425 0.18 -11.84 10.22
CA GLY A 425 -1.21 -12.12 9.84
C GLY A 425 -2.28 -11.30 10.58
N GLU A 426 -1.89 -10.37 11.44
CA GLU A 426 -2.77 -9.63 12.34
C GLU A 426 -2.98 -8.17 11.93
N ILE A 427 -3.98 -7.53 12.52
CA ILE A 427 -4.40 -6.15 12.21
C ILE A 427 -3.41 -5.12 12.79
N ILE A 428 -3.11 -4.06 12.00
CA ILE A 428 -2.41 -2.85 12.44
C ILE A 428 -3.34 -1.65 12.24
N GLU A 429 -3.73 -0.96 13.31
CA GLU A 429 -4.53 0.26 13.28
C GLU A 429 -3.79 1.43 13.93
N LEU A 430 -3.58 2.51 13.18
CA LEU A 430 -3.04 3.77 13.68
C LEU A 430 -4.17 4.79 13.70
N LEU A 431 -4.65 5.18 14.88
CA LEU A 431 -5.73 6.12 15.12
C LEU A 431 -5.14 7.41 15.71
N ASP A 432 -5.32 8.54 15.04
CA ASP A 432 -4.86 9.86 15.51
C ASP A 432 -3.34 9.94 15.80
N ALA A 433 -2.50 9.20 15.05
CA ALA A 433 -1.04 9.14 15.24
C ALA A 433 -0.26 10.08 14.28
N ALA A 434 0.84 10.69 14.74
CA ALA A 434 1.82 11.36 13.90
C ALA A 434 2.80 10.35 13.28
N LEU A 435 3.17 10.50 12.01
CA LEU A 435 4.15 9.65 11.33
C LEU A 435 5.37 10.50 10.92
N VAL A 436 6.59 10.05 11.22
CA VAL A 436 7.82 10.82 10.93
C VAL A 436 8.93 9.95 10.34
N ASN A 437 9.85 10.58 9.60
CA ASN A 437 10.97 9.96 8.90
C ASN A 437 10.57 8.77 8.01
N ALA A 438 10.93 7.54 8.37
CA ALA A 438 10.63 6.34 7.58
C ALA A 438 9.83 5.37 8.44
N VAL A 439 8.62 5.04 7.98
CA VAL A 439 7.71 4.11 8.67
C VAL A 439 7.45 2.90 7.78
N VAL A 440 7.52 1.71 8.37
CA VAL A 440 7.18 0.44 7.69
C VAL A 440 6.14 -0.30 8.53
N LEU A 441 4.99 -0.62 7.95
CA LEU A 441 3.95 -1.44 8.57
C LEU A 441 3.80 -2.73 7.74
N ASP A 442 4.01 -3.90 8.35
CA ASP A 442 4.06 -5.17 7.63
C ASP A 442 3.33 -6.28 8.38
N THR A 443 2.22 -6.76 7.84
CA THR A 443 1.40 -7.82 8.43
C THR A 443 1.79 -9.23 7.93
N THR A 444 2.91 -9.38 7.22
CA THR A 444 3.33 -10.67 6.61
C THR A 444 4.54 -11.31 7.28
N ASN A 445 5.06 -10.70 8.35
CA ASN A 445 6.36 -11.02 8.92
C ASN A 445 7.46 -11.10 7.83
N ASN A 446 7.69 -10.00 7.12
CA ASN A 446 8.70 -9.89 6.06
C ASN A 446 8.51 -10.93 4.92
N GLY A 447 7.26 -11.20 4.54
CA GLY A 447 6.88 -12.09 3.44
C GLY A 447 6.84 -13.58 3.78
N VAL A 448 6.98 -13.96 5.06
CA VAL A 448 7.01 -15.37 5.49
C VAL A 448 5.60 -15.96 5.63
N VAL A 449 4.59 -15.17 6.03
CA VAL A 449 3.22 -15.65 6.24
C VAL A 449 2.34 -15.36 5.00
N PRO A 450 1.65 -16.37 4.41
CA PRO A 450 0.88 -16.18 3.18
C PRO A 450 -0.38 -15.32 3.33
N ALA A 451 -1.07 -15.44 4.46
CA ALA A 451 -2.26 -14.65 4.80
C ALA A 451 -1.82 -13.42 5.60
N GLY A 452 -2.21 -12.23 5.15
CA GLY A 452 -1.89 -10.98 5.87
C GLY A 452 -3.11 -10.37 6.53
N GLY A 453 -2.85 -9.44 7.44
CA GLY A 453 -3.86 -8.69 8.21
C GLY A 453 -4.08 -7.28 7.66
N ASN A 454 -5.19 -6.66 8.08
CA ASN A 454 -5.55 -5.31 7.63
C ASN A 454 -4.65 -4.24 8.24
N ILE A 455 -4.32 -3.22 7.47
CA ILE A 455 -3.62 -2.01 7.93
C ILE A 455 -4.57 -0.82 7.77
N THR A 456 -4.90 -0.13 8.86
CA THR A 456 -5.71 1.10 8.84
C THR A 456 -4.93 2.26 9.43
N ILE A 457 -4.90 3.40 8.75
CA ILE A 457 -4.42 4.68 9.28
C ILE A 457 -5.60 5.64 9.30
N ASP A 458 -6.09 6.02 10.47
CA ASP A 458 -7.31 6.79 10.69
C ASP A 458 -7.10 8.09 11.47
N ASP A 459 -8.02 9.02 11.28
CA ASP A 459 -8.15 10.30 12.00
C ASP A 459 -9.56 10.32 12.60
N MET A 460 -9.73 9.74 13.78
CA MET A 460 -11.05 9.55 14.39
C MET A 460 -11.56 10.83 15.08
N LEU A 461 -10.68 11.80 15.39
CA LEU A 461 -11.01 12.98 16.19
C LEU A 461 -10.76 14.33 15.48
N ALA A 462 -10.47 14.33 14.17
CA ALA A 462 -10.03 15.52 13.42
C ALA A 462 -8.72 16.14 13.97
N HIS A 463 -7.98 15.37 14.76
CA HIS A 463 -6.61 15.69 15.15
C HIS A 463 -5.71 15.05 14.10
N ALA A 464 -5.49 15.80 13.02
CA ALA A 464 -4.77 15.32 11.84
C ALA A 464 -3.58 14.41 12.21
N VAL A 465 -3.53 13.22 11.61
CA VAL A 465 -2.31 12.41 11.52
C VAL A 465 -1.21 13.32 10.96
N THR A 466 -0.36 13.87 11.82
CA THR A 466 0.67 14.82 11.38
C THR A 466 1.81 14.04 10.75
N THR A 467 2.07 14.34 9.49
CA THR A 467 3.09 13.68 8.65
C THR A 467 4.33 14.56 8.47
N THR A 468 4.44 15.62 9.28
CA THR A 468 5.52 16.60 9.22
C THR A 468 6.86 15.90 9.48
N GLY A 469 7.67 15.76 8.42
CA GLY A 469 8.96 15.07 8.50
C GLY A 469 8.95 13.62 8.02
N LEU A 470 7.82 13.08 7.56
CA LEU A 470 7.75 11.78 6.90
C LEU A 470 8.41 11.84 5.51
N SER A 471 9.38 10.96 5.25
CA SER A 471 10.08 10.79 3.98
C SER A 471 9.59 9.55 3.23
N THR A 472 9.37 8.43 3.90
CA THR A 472 8.87 7.19 3.29
C THR A 472 7.85 6.45 4.16
N LEU A 473 6.81 5.89 3.54
CA LEU A 473 5.82 5.03 4.19
C LEU A 473 5.71 3.72 3.42
N SER A 474 6.05 2.59 4.03
CA SER A 474 5.91 1.25 3.41
C SER A 474 4.81 0.47 4.12
N LEU A 475 3.85 -0.07 3.38
CA LEU A 475 2.70 -0.82 3.89
C LEU A 475 2.66 -2.20 3.21
N ASN A 476 2.63 -3.28 3.97
CA ASN A 476 2.55 -4.65 3.44
C ASN A 476 1.41 -5.42 4.11
N GLY A 477 0.30 -5.62 3.40
CA GLY A 477 -0.95 -6.18 3.96
C GLY A 477 -1.09 -7.70 3.84
N GLY A 478 -0.14 -8.38 3.21
CA GLY A 478 -0.27 -9.76 2.70
C GLY A 478 -1.40 -10.03 1.70
N SER A 479 -1.41 -11.25 1.13
CA SER A 479 -2.26 -11.60 -0.02
C SER A 479 -3.77 -11.45 0.19
N SER A 480 -4.22 -11.30 1.44
CA SER A 480 -5.62 -11.17 1.87
C SER A 480 -5.95 -9.90 2.66
N GLY A 481 -4.96 -9.11 3.11
CA GLY A 481 -5.20 -8.00 4.03
C GLY A 481 -5.42 -6.66 3.31
N ASP A 482 -6.39 -5.89 3.79
CA ASP A 482 -6.75 -4.59 3.23
C ASP A 482 -5.90 -3.46 3.82
N VAL A 483 -5.57 -2.46 3.00
CA VAL A 483 -4.86 -1.24 3.44
C VAL A 483 -5.79 -0.04 3.31
N LYS A 484 -6.08 0.66 4.41
CA LYS A 484 -6.96 1.83 4.43
C LYS A 484 -6.25 3.04 5.03
N ILE A 485 -6.27 4.16 4.32
CA ILE A 485 -5.68 5.44 4.76
C ILE A 485 -6.81 6.47 4.79
N ASN A 486 -7.43 6.61 5.96
CA ASN A 486 -8.53 7.52 6.26
C ASN A 486 -8.05 8.88 6.78
N ALA A 487 -6.74 9.08 6.94
CA ALA A 487 -6.16 10.34 7.41
C ALA A 487 -5.32 11.09 6.34
N PRO A 488 -5.23 12.44 6.38
CA PRO A 488 -4.48 13.19 5.38
C PRO A 488 -2.97 12.92 5.44
N LEU A 489 -2.33 12.67 4.29
CA LEU A 489 -0.86 12.62 4.19
C LEU A 489 -0.34 13.93 3.58
N SER A 490 0.42 14.70 4.37
CA SER A 490 0.97 16.01 4.01
C SER A 490 2.51 15.97 3.96
N GLY A 491 3.11 16.66 3.01
CA GLY A 491 4.57 16.64 2.79
C GLY A 491 4.99 15.76 1.62
N SER A 492 6.28 15.80 1.27
CA SER A 492 6.84 15.07 0.13
C SER A 492 7.13 13.60 0.48
N VAL A 493 6.08 12.79 0.61
CA VAL A 493 6.18 11.40 1.07
C VAL A 493 6.22 10.42 -0.11
N ALA A 494 7.16 9.47 -0.10
CA ALA A 494 7.14 8.30 -0.98
C ALA A 494 6.41 7.13 -0.30
N VAL A 495 5.27 6.72 -0.84
CA VAL A 495 4.48 5.61 -0.30
C VAL A 495 4.72 4.35 -1.11
N THR A 496 5.03 3.24 -0.45
CA THR A 496 5.14 1.90 -1.05
C THR A 496 4.10 1.00 -0.43
N ILE A 497 3.25 0.38 -1.24
CA ILE A 497 2.27 -0.62 -0.80
C ILE A 497 2.65 -1.95 -1.45
N GLN A 498 2.71 -3.02 -0.68
CA GLN A 498 3.09 -4.36 -1.12
C GLN A 498 2.05 -5.37 -0.66
N ASN A 499 1.85 -6.41 -1.48
CA ASN A 499 0.96 -7.55 -1.21
C ASN A 499 -0.29 -7.14 -0.42
N SER A 500 -1.30 -6.48 -0.99
CA SER A 500 -2.57 -6.23 -0.27
C SER A 500 -3.77 -6.86 -0.99
N GLY A 501 -4.89 -7.04 -0.31
CA GLY A 501 -6.18 -7.44 -0.89
C GLY A 501 -6.89 -6.26 -1.55
N THR A 502 -7.15 -5.20 -0.79
CA THR A 502 -7.60 -3.90 -1.31
C THR A 502 -6.76 -2.76 -0.75
N THR A 503 -6.75 -1.62 -1.43
CA THR A 503 -6.13 -0.39 -0.94
C THR A 503 -7.09 0.78 -1.09
N GLU A 504 -7.36 1.52 -0.02
CA GLU A 504 -8.27 2.66 0.00
C GLU A 504 -7.58 3.89 0.59
N PHE A 505 -7.64 5.02 -0.10
CA PHE A 505 -7.25 6.34 0.38
C PHE A 505 -8.50 7.18 0.59
N ASN A 506 -9.00 7.24 1.81
CA ASN A 506 -10.25 7.90 2.18
C ASN A 506 -10.03 9.33 2.73
N ALA A 507 -8.79 9.83 2.75
CA ALA A 507 -8.44 11.22 3.04
C ALA A 507 -7.45 11.84 2.02
N PRO A 508 -7.30 13.18 1.99
CA PRO A 508 -6.38 13.89 1.10
C PRO A 508 -4.91 13.44 1.24
N VAL A 509 -4.29 12.98 0.15
CA VAL A 509 -2.86 12.64 0.13
C VAL A 509 -2.06 13.56 -0.82
N ASN A 510 -0.87 13.99 -0.40
CA ASN A 510 0.11 14.69 -1.23
C ASN A 510 1.38 13.83 -1.28
N LEU A 511 1.71 13.28 -2.47
CA LEU A 511 2.74 12.24 -2.61
C LEU A 511 3.80 12.67 -3.62
N THR A 512 5.09 12.53 -3.27
CA THR A 512 6.19 12.67 -4.25
C THR A 512 6.37 11.43 -5.10
N GLY A 513 5.92 10.28 -4.60
CA GLY A 513 5.89 9.01 -5.32
C GLY A 513 4.96 8.03 -4.64
N LEU A 514 4.23 7.26 -5.43
CA LEU A 514 3.43 6.13 -4.96
C LEU A 514 3.81 4.89 -5.76
N SER A 515 4.31 3.86 -5.08
CA SER A 515 4.62 2.54 -5.64
C SER A 515 3.68 1.50 -5.05
N ILE A 516 2.92 0.79 -5.88
CA ILE A 516 1.98 -0.25 -5.42
C ILE A 516 2.35 -1.58 -6.05
N ASN A 517 3.11 -2.41 -5.34
CA ASN A 517 3.60 -3.71 -5.81
C ASN A 517 2.72 -4.85 -5.31
N ASN A 518 1.58 -5.03 -5.98
CA ASN A 518 0.57 -6.01 -5.58
C ASN A 518 0.17 -6.91 -6.77
N THR A 519 -0.04 -8.19 -6.51
CA THR A 519 -0.45 -9.16 -7.54
C THR A 519 -1.98 -9.30 -7.69
N THR A 520 -2.79 -8.74 -6.78
CA THR A 520 -4.23 -9.10 -6.65
C THR A 520 -5.22 -7.98 -6.29
N SER A 521 -4.82 -6.71 -6.13
CA SER A 521 -5.65 -5.69 -5.43
C SER A 521 -6.42 -4.67 -6.28
N THR A 522 -7.57 -4.23 -5.75
CA THR A 522 -8.27 -2.98 -6.13
C THR A 522 -7.68 -1.80 -5.36
N VAL A 523 -7.34 -0.69 -6.03
CA VAL A 523 -6.88 0.56 -5.38
C VAL A 523 -7.92 1.67 -5.56
N THR A 524 -8.32 2.35 -4.49
CA THR A 524 -9.42 3.32 -4.45
C THR A 524 -8.95 4.62 -3.79
N PHE A 525 -9.27 5.79 -4.38
CA PHE A 525 -9.02 7.10 -3.77
C PHE A 525 -10.35 7.84 -3.58
N GLN A 526 -10.89 7.83 -2.36
CA GLN A 526 -12.21 8.39 -2.05
C GLN A 526 -12.16 9.89 -1.68
N ALA A 527 -11.01 10.44 -1.29
CA ALA A 527 -10.90 11.84 -0.85
C ALA A 527 -9.99 12.74 -1.72
N PRO A 528 -10.25 14.06 -1.74
CA PRO A 528 -9.54 15.01 -2.59
C PRO A 528 -8.12 15.35 -2.07
N GLY A 529 -7.05 14.99 -2.78
CA GLY A 529 -5.64 15.25 -2.42
C GLY A 529 -4.80 16.01 -3.48
N SER A 530 -3.57 16.39 -3.14
CA SER A 530 -2.66 17.19 -4.00
C SER A 530 -1.86 16.32 -4.98
N ALA A 531 -1.50 16.88 -6.15
CA ALA A 531 -0.69 16.30 -7.23
C ALA A 531 0.15 15.05 -6.86
N ALA A 532 -0.35 13.87 -7.24
CA ALA A 532 0.35 12.61 -7.05
C ALA A 532 1.03 12.20 -8.37
N THR A 533 2.33 11.88 -8.31
CA THR A 533 2.99 11.06 -9.33
C THR A 533 2.91 9.61 -8.89
N ALA A 534 2.04 8.84 -9.51
CA ALA A 534 1.93 7.40 -9.24
C ALA A 534 2.94 6.66 -10.14
N VAL A 535 3.88 5.96 -9.54
CA VAL A 535 4.80 5.05 -10.23
C VAL A 535 4.25 3.64 -10.06
N LEU A 536 3.55 3.14 -11.08
CA LEU A 536 2.96 1.81 -11.03
C LEU A 536 4.02 0.76 -11.41
N PRO A 537 4.30 -0.23 -10.55
CA PRO A 537 5.21 -1.31 -10.89
C PRO A 537 4.58 -2.26 -11.91
N ALA A 538 5.42 -3.06 -12.57
CA ALA A 538 5.05 -3.93 -13.68
C ALA A 538 4.29 -5.20 -13.22
N VAL A 539 3.04 -5.04 -12.80
CA VAL A 539 2.11 -6.13 -12.45
C VAL A 539 0.89 -6.10 -13.34
N SER A 540 0.59 -7.22 -14.01
CA SER A 540 -0.52 -7.34 -14.95
C SER A 540 -1.86 -7.46 -14.20
N GLY A 541 -2.89 -6.71 -14.63
CA GLY A 541 -4.26 -6.87 -14.13
C GLY A 541 -4.67 -5.94 -12.98
N MET A 542 -3.85 -4.95 -12.62
CA MET A 542 -4.22 -3.99 -11.58
C MET A 542 -5.37 -3.09 -12.05
N VAL A 543 -6.44 -3.01 -11.23
CA VAL A 543 -7.60 -2.15 -11.46
C VAL A 543 -7.54 -0.96 -10.50
N LEU A 544 -7.34 0.23 -11.06
CA LEU A 544 -7.51 1.50 -10.37
C LEU A 544 -9.01 1.82 -10.38
N GLY A 545 -9.65 1.86 -9.22
CA GLY A 545 -11.06 2.18 -9.06
C GLY A 545 -11.38 3.67 -9.32
N ASN A 546 -12.33 4.21 -8.55
CA ASN A 546 -12.63 5.65 -8.57
C ASN A 546 -11.43 6.46 -8.06
N LEU A 547 -10.76 7.17 -8.97
CA LEU A 547 -9.86 8.29 -8.65
C LEU A 547 -10.74 9.55 -8.59
N THR A 548 -10.68 10.43 -7.58
CA THR A 548 -11.40 11.73 -7.55
C THR A 548 -10.38 12.85 -7.29
N MET A 549 -10.36 13.95 -8.07
CA MET A 549 -9.26 14.94 -8.01
C MET A 549 -9.75 16.40 -8.08
N GLN A 550 -9.57 17.27 -7.09
CA GLN A 550 -10.04 18.68 -7.21
C GLN A 550 -9.39 19.51 -8.34
N SER A 551 -10.12 20.54 -8.81
CA SER A 551 -9.71 21.55 -9.79
C SER A 551 -8.30 22.11 -9.54
N GLY A 552 -7.44 22.13 -10.57
CA GLY A 552 -6.13 22.79 -10.55
C GLY A 552 -4.91 21.90 -10.30
N ARG A 553 -5.02 20.57 -10.51
CA ARG A 553 -3.91 19.60 -10.35
C ARG A 553 -3.77 18.67 -11.57
N SER A 554 -2.56 18.16 -11.83
CA SER A 554 -2.25 17.11 -12.82
C SER A 554 -1.95 15.78 -12.11
N PHE A 555 -2.36 14.65 -12.70
CA PHE A 555 -2.00 13.31 -12.23
C PHE A 555 -1.17 12.62 -13.31
N GLN A 556 -0.02 12.10 -12.91
CA GLN A 556 0.90 11.41 -13.81
C GLN A 556 0.99 9.95 -13.41
N VAL A 557 0.77 9.09 -14.39
CA VAL A 557 0.98 7.65 -14.28
C VAL A 557 2.30 7.32 -14.98
N LEU A 558 3.29 6.89 -14.19
CA LEU A 558 4.60 6.44 -14.67
C LEU A 558 4.73 4.92 -14.50
N PHE A 559 5.03 4.21 -15.58
CA PHE A 559 5.30 2.76 -15.54
C PHE A 559 6.81 2.48 -15.41
N ALA A 560 7.22 1.65 -14.45
CA ALA A 560 8.62 1.36 -14.19
C ALA A 560 9.28 0.41 -15.23
N ASN A 561 10.42 0.87 -15.77
CA ASN A 561 11.50 0.22 -16.55
C ASN A 561 11.17 -0.64 -17.83
N PRO A 562 11.64 -0.22 -19.04
CA PRO A 562 11.44 -0.91 -20.34
C PRO A 562 12.21 -2.23 -20.58
N SER A 563 12.88 -2.82 -19.59
CA SER A 563 13.89 -3.88 -19.83
C SER A 563 13.36 -5.32 -20.03
N ILE A 564 12.05 -5.57 -20.11
CA ILE A 564 11.48 -6.91 -20.39
C ILE A 564 10.36 -6.80 -21.44
N ALA A 565 10.74 -6.77 -22.71
CA ALA A 565 9.85 -6.50 -23.85
C ALA A 565 9.02 -7.71 -24.33
N THR A 566 8.46 -8.53 -23.44
CA THR A 566 7.59 -9.66 -23.85
C THR A 566 6.29 -9.82 -23.08
N ASN A 567 6.10 -9.16 -21.94
CA ASN A 567 4.82 -9.11 -21.21
C ASN A 567 4.57 -7.68 -20.71
N ILE A 568 3.93 -6.84 -21.52
CA ILE A 568 3.53 -5.50 -21.12
C ILE A 568 2.32 -5.63 -20.19
N PRO A 569 2.39 -5.22 -18.92
CA PRO A 569 1.27 -5.33 -17.99
C PRO A 569 0.10 -4.45 -18.44
N ALA A 570 -1.11 -4.99 -18.41
CA ALA A 570 -2.35 -4.28 -18.70
C ALA A 570 -3.00 -3.78 -17.39
N TYR A 571 -3.33 -2.49 -17.35
CA TYR A 571 -3.99 -1.81 -16.22
C TYR A 571 -5.41 -1.39 -16.62
N SER A 572 -6.37 -1.45 -15.70
CA SER A 572 -7.73 -0.92 -15.93
C SER A 572 -7.98 0.28 -15.03
N ILE A 573 -8.50 1.38 -15.56
CA ILE A 573 -9.01 2.51 -14.76
C ILE A 573 -10.54 2.50 -14.85
N THR A 574 -11.20 2.22 -13.73
CA THR A 574 -12.65 2.15 -13.58
C THR A 574 -13.14 3.24 -12.61
N GLY A 575 -13.43 4.44 -13.13
CA GLY A 575 -13.95 5.54 -12.31
C GLY A 575 -13.58 6.95 -12.79
N SER A 576 -14.07 8.00 -12.10
CA SER A 576 -13.98 9.40 -12.56
C SER A 576 -13.13 10.31 -11.69
N PRO A 577 -11.91 10.70 -12.12
CA PRO A 577 -11.15 11.82 -11.55
C PRO A 577 -11.97 13.11 -11.67
N VAL A 578 -12.69 13.47 -10.61
CA VAL A 578 -13.54 14.68 -10.64
C VAL A 578 -12.70 15.94 -10.39
N GLY A 579 -11.95 16.41 -11.41
CA GLY A 579 -11.33 17.76 -11.45
C GLY A 579 -9.82 17.90 -11.80
N SER A 580 -9.21 17.03 -12.61
CA SER A 580 -7.83 17.27 -13.09
C SER A 580 -7.76 18.22 -14.30
N GLU A 581 -6.71 19.05 -14.42
CA GLU A 581 -6.43 19.76 -15.68
C GLU A 581 -5.91 18.80 -16.76
N THR A 582 -5.07 17.80 -16.40
CA THR A 582 -4.54 16.79 -17.32
C THR A 582 -4.16 15.47 -16.63
N LEU A 583 -4.64 14.34 -17.17
CA LEU A 583 -4.19 12.98 -16.88
C LEU A 583 -3.05 12.59 -17.84
N ARG A 584 -1.85 12.29 -17.34
CA ARG A 584 -0.68 12.02 -18.19
C ARG A 584 -0.27 10.54 -18.14
N PHE A 585 -0.16 9.91 -19.30
CA PHE A 585 0.35 8.55 -19.48
C PHE A 585 1.76 8.57 -20.07
N VAL A 586 2.76 8.08 -19.34
CA VAL A 586 4.17 8.06 -19.76
C VAL A 586 4.77 6.65 -19.60
N GLY A 587 5.74 6.29 -20.44
CA GLY A 587 6.41 4.97 -20.42
C GLY A 587 5.71 3.91 -21.28
N PRO A 588 6.22 2.66 -21.36
CA PRO A 588 5.81 1.66 -22.36
C PRO A 588 4.57 0.80 -22.00
N GLY A 589 3.90 1.03 -20.87
CA GLY A 589 2.80 0.20 -20.34
C GLY A 589 1.49 0.25 -21.15
N GLN A 590 0.55 -0.67 -20.87
CA GLN A 590 -0.79 -0.68 -21.48
C GLN A 590 -1.89 -0.33 -20.47
N VAL A 591 -2.72 0.67 -20.76
CA VAL A 591 -3.85 1.11 -19.92
C VAL A 591 -5.15 0.97 -20.68
N THR A 592 -6.20 0.49 -20.02
CA THR A 592 -7.57 0.55 -20.51
C THR A 592 -8.39 1.49 -19.64
N ILE A 593 -9.04 2.49 -20.24
CA ILE A 593 -10.04 3.33 -19.57
C ILE A 593 -11.42 2.73 -19.86
N GLN A 594 -12.18 2.44 -18.81
CA GLN A 594 -13.54 1.86 -18.89
C GLN A 594 -14.59 2.77 -18.23
N PRO A 595 -15.87 2.71 -18.62
CA PRO A 595 -16.91 3.55 -18.04
C PRO A 595 -17.11 3.17 -16.57
N SER A 596 -17.40 4.16 -15.73
CA SER A 596 -17.80 3.86 -14.35
C SER A 596 -19.16 3.17 -14.31
N SER A 597 -19.33 2.18 -13.43
CA SER A 597 -20.64 1.62 -13.09
C SER A 597 -21.57 2.64 -12.41
N SER A 598 -21.02 3.74 -11.86
CA SER A 598 -21.77 4.82 -11.23
C SER A 598 -22.25 5.92 -12.18
N GLY A 599 -21.90 5.86 -13.47
CA GLY A 599 -22.31 6.84 -14.49
C GLY A 599 -21.57 8.18 -14.49
N ALA A 600 -20.71 8.45 -13.50
CA ALA A 600 -19.81 9.59 -13.51
C ALA A 600 -18.63 9.31 -14.46
N ASN A 601 -18.48 10.11 -15.53
CA ASN A 601 -17.34 10.02 -16.45
C ASN A 601 -16.30 11.11 -16.13
N PHE A 602 -15.03 10.83 -16.42
CA PHE A 602 -13.88 11.75 -16.27
C PHE A 602 -14.17 13.15 -16.86
N THR A 603 -13.63 14.20 -16.24
CA THR A 603 -13.62 15.59 -16.76
C THR A 603 -12.17 16.11 -16.82
N GLY A 604 -11.78 16.82 -17.89
CA GLY A 604 -10.42 17.38 -18.06
C GLY A 604 -9.76 17.06 -19.41
N ARG A 605 -8.42 17.02 -19.45
CA ARG A 605 -7.61 16.57 -20.61
C ARG A 605 -6.87 15.27 -20.32
N VAL A 606 -6.51 14.53 -21.36
CA VAL A 606 -5.59 13.38 -21.29
C VAL A 606 -4.36 13.69 -22.15
N SER A 607 -3.15 13.44 -21.64
CA SER A 607 -1.89 13.52 -22.39
C SER A 607 -1.32 12.11 -22.54
N VAL A 608 -1.15 11.66 -23.78
CA VAL A 608 -0.55 10.34 -24.09
C VAL A 608 0.86 10.58 -24.58
N GLU A 609 1.85 10.25 -23.78
CA GLU A 609 3.28 10.51 -24.04
C GLU A 609 4.06 9.21 -24.33
N GLY A 610 3.49 8.04 -24.01
CA GLY A 610 4.05 6.72 -24.31
C GLY A 610 3.05 5.57 -24.08
N GLY A 611 3.45 4.35 -24.43
CA GLY A 611 2.69 3.14 -24.09
C GLY A 611 1.47 2.90 -24.98
N VAL A 612 0.52 2.09 -24.53
CA VAL A 612 -0.74 1.79 -25.22
C VAL A 612 -1.91 2.21 -24.33
N LEU A 613 -2.78 3.09 -24.81
CA LEU A 613 -4.00 3.51 -24.15
C LEU A 613 -5.22 3.03 -24.92
N SER A 614 -5.97 2.07 -24.37
CA SER A 614 -7.26 1.63 -24.89
C SER A 614 -8.40 2.38 -24.20
N VAL A 615 -9.23 3.07 -24.96
CA VAL A 615 -10.38 3.81 -24.45
C VAL A 615 -11.65 3.07 -24.85
N ASN A 616 -12.35 2.51 -23.87
CA ASN A 616 -13.57 1.74 -24.04
C ASN A 616 -14.68 2.43 -23.25
N GLY A 617 -15.55 3.20 -23.89
CA GLY A 617 -16.58 4.00 -23.20
C GLY A 617 -16.85 5.34 -23.85
N ASN A 618 -17.75 6.13 -23.25
CA ASN A 618 -18.09 7.46 -23.78
C ASN A 618 -17.42 8.59 -22.98
N TYR A 619 -16.42 9.21 -23.58
CA TYR A 619 -15.66 10.36 -23.07
C TYR A 619 -15.73 11.54 -24.04
N SER A 620 -16.87 11.75 -24.71
CA SER A 620 -17.06 12.76 -25.77
C SER A 620 -16.87 14.22 -25.33
N THR A 621 -16.64 14.48 -24.05
CA THR A 621 -16.30 15.79 -23.47
C THR A 621 -14.79 15.98 -23.24
N ILE A 622 -13.98 14.95 -23.46
CA ILE A 622 -12.56 14.91 -23.07
C ILE A 622 -11.62 15.07 -24.25
N ASN A 623 -10.65 15.98 -24.08
CA ASN A 623 -9.62 16.25 -25.09
C ASN A 623 -8.37 15.40 -24.80
N PHE A 624 -7.84 14.75 -25.84
CA PHE A 624 -6.63 13.96 -25.79
C PHE A 624 -5.52 14.67 -26.57
N ASP A 625 -4.43 14.96 -25.87
CA ASP A 625 -3.20 15.53 -26.40
C ASP A 625 -2.22 14.37 -26.65
N LEU A 626 -2.06 14.01 -27.93
CA LEU A 626 -1.24 12.89 -28.37
C LEU A 626 0.20 13.37 -28.60
N LYS A 627 1.04 13.09 -27.62
CA LYS A 627 2.47 13.39 -27.63
C LYS A 627 3.34 12.15 -27.83
N GLY A 628 2.77 10.96 -28.05
CA GLY A 628 3.49 9.71 -28.22
C GLY A 628 2.57 8.50 -28.02
N GLY A 629 3.15 7.30 -27.96
CA GLY A 629 2.41 6.05 -27.69
C GLY A 629 1.33 5.70 -28.70
N THR A 630 0.49 4.72 -28.36
CA THR A 630 -0.65 4.24 -29.14
C THR A 630 -1.94 4.53 -28.39
N THR A 631 -2.89 5.24 -28.98
CA THR A 631 -4.25 5.43 -28.45
C THR A 631 -5.24 4.65 -29.30
N GLY A 632 -6.11 3.86 -28.69
CA GLY A 632 -7.03 2.97 -29.41
C GLY A 632 -8.27 2.61 -28.60
N GLY A 633 -8.90 1.49 -28.95
CA GLY A 633 -10.12 0.98 -28.30
C GLY A 633 -11.38 1.29 -29.10
N THR A 634 -12.55 1.03 -28.50
CA THR A 634 -13.87 1.17 -29.19
C THR A 634 -14.75 2.29 -28.64
N GLY A 635 -14.18 3.18 -27.83
CA GLY A 635 -14.88 4.28 -27.18
C GLY A 635 -15.03 5.55 -28.03
N SER A 636 -15.48 6.62 -27.38
CA SER A 636 -15.62 7.97 -27.94
C SER A 636 -14.89 9.01 -27.10
N VAL A 637 -14.28 10.01 -27.74
CA VAL A 637 -13.58 11.15 -27.11
C VAL A 637 -13.99 12.48 -27.76
N ASN A 638 -13.74 13.62 -27.11
CA ASN A 638 -14.01 14.93 -27.74
C ASN A 638 -12.99 15.25 -28.84
N SER A 639 -11.71 15.10 -28.55
CA SER A 639 -10.68 15.39 -29.53
C SER A 639 -9.46 14.50 -29.39
N LEU A 640 -8.84 14.20 -30.53
CA LEU A 640 -7.50 13.62 -30.64
C LEU A 640 -6.61 14.67 -31.33
N ASN A 641 -5.75 15.33 -30.56
CA ASN A 641 -4.86 16.38 -31.06
C ASN A 641 -3.41 15.93 -30.95
N SER A 642 -2.73 15.71 -32.06
CA SER A 642 -1.30 15.44 -32.05
C SER A 642 -0.51 16.73 -31.83
N ILE A 643 0.34 16.70 -30.81
CA ILE A 643 1.21 17.81 -30.43
C ILE A 643 2.66 17.37 -30.70
N VAL A 644 3.35 18.10 -31.58
CA VAL A 644 4.73 17.95 -32.07
C VAL A 644 5.75 17.56 -30.96
N PRO A 645 6.84 16.76 -31.19
CA PRO A 645 7.26 15.97 -32.37
C PRO A 645 7.51 14.46 -32.05
N ILE A 646 6.74 13.81 -31.17
CA ILE A 646 6.95 12.38 -30.87
C ILE A 646 5.89 11.54 -31.57
N SER A 647 6.29 10.38 -32.09
CA SER A 647 5.43 9.53 -32.90
C SER A 647 4.24 9.01 -32.10
N SER A 648 3.04 9.50 -32.40
CA SER A 648 1.79 8.99 -31.86
C SER A 648 1.12 8.05 -32.85
N VAL A 649 0.47 7.01 -32.35
CA VAL A 649 -0.30 6.05 -33.13
C VAL A 649 -1.75 6.11 -32.67
N ILE A 650 -2.69 6.15 -33.61
CA ILE A 650 -4.11 5.94 -33.35
C ILE A 650 -4.49 4.60 -33.96
N ALA A 651 -5.04 3.70 -33.15
CA ALA A 651 -5.42 2.34 -33.55
C ALA A 651 -6.87 2.06 -33.09
N PRO A 652 -7.89 2.43 -33.89
CA PRO A 652 -9.28 2.09 -33.57
C PRO A 652 -9.43 0.59 -33.28
N GLY A 653 -10.24 0.21 -32.29
CA GLY A 653 -10.36 -1.18 -31.84
C GLY A 653 -9.19 -1.71 -30.99
N GLY A 654 -8.01 -1.13 -31.12
CA GLY A 654 -6.77 -1.58 -30.48
C GLY A 654 -5.95 -2.49 -31.40
N SER A 655 -4.65 -2.61 -31.15
CA SER A 655 -3.74 -3.35 -32.03
C SER A 655 -4.16 -4.82 -32.21
N GLY A 656 -4.42 -5.21 -33.45
CA GLY A 656 -4.84 -6.56 -33.84
C GLY A 656 -6.35 -6.83 -33.70
N THR A 657 -7.16 -5.84 -33.34
CA THR A 657 -8.60 -6.01 -33.09
C THR A 657 -9.42 -5.00 -33.88
N VAL A 658 -10.27 -5.49 -34.78
CA VAL A 658 -11.14 -4.63 -35.59
C VAL A 658 -12.19 -3.93 -34.71
N GLY A 659 -12.19 -2.59 -34.71
CA GLY A 659 -13.13 -1.78 -33.93
C GLY A 659 -13.45 -0.40 -34.50
N THR A 660 -14.41 0.28 -33.88
CA THR A 660 -14.77 1.66 -34.23
C THR A 660 -14.43 2.58 -33.07
N PHE A 661 -13.62 3.61 -33.32
CA PHE A 661 -13.29 4.64 -32.37
C PHE A 661 -13.89 5.97 -32.81
N THR A 662 -14.44 6.77 -31.90
CA THR A 662 -15.06 8.06 -32.24
C THR A 662 -14.28 9.20 -31.60
N ALA A 663 -13.92 10.22 -32.36
CA ALA A 663 -13.31 11.44 -31.85
C ALA A 663 -13.98 12.64 -32.51
N SER A 664 -14.70 13.49 -31.76
CA SER A 664 -15.44 14.61 -32.38
C SER A 664 -14.50 15.48 -33.23
N THR A 665 -13.31 15.79 -32.75
CA THR A 665 -12.24 16.49 -33.49
C THR A 665 -11.02 15.59 -33.69
N LEU A 666 -10.44 15.60 -34.89
CA LEU A 666 -9.22 14.86 -35.21
C LEU A 666 -8.19 15.81 -35.83
N ASN A 667 -7.08 16.04 -35.13
CA ASN A 667 -5.99 16.89 -35.58
C ASN A 667 -4.67 16.11 -35.54
N LEU A 668 -4.22 15.64 -36.70
CA LEU A 668 -2.96 14.91 -36.86
C LEU A 668 -1.86 15.80 -37.45
N ASN A 669 -0.62 15.32 -37.36
CA ASN A 669 0.56 15.91 -37.97
C ASN A 669 1.43 14.83 -38.64
N ASP A 670 2.56 15.22 -39.23
CA ASP A 670 3.49 14.34 -39.95
C ASP A 670 4.15 13.25 -39.08
N SER A 671 4.13 13.42 -37.77
CA SER A 671 4.64 12.45 -36.79
C SER A 671 3.55 11.47 -36.32
N SER A 672 2.28 11.74 -36.63
CA SER A 672 1.15 10.87 -36.29
C SER A 672 1.04 9.67 -37.24
N THR A 673 0.54 8.54 -36.75
CA THR A 673 0.19 7.37 -37.55
C THR A 673 -1.25 6.95 -37.26
N LEU A 674 -2.07 6.77 -38.30
CA LEU A 674 -3.31 6.01 -38.19
C LEU A 674 -3.01 4.55 -38.58
N SER A 675 -3.16 3.63 -37.62
CA SER A 675 -3.02 2.19 -37.84
C SER A 675 -4.41 1.58 -37.96
N VAL A 676 -4.66 0.84 -39.04
CA VAL A 676 -5.97 0.20 -39.30
C VAL A 676 -5.85 -1.30 -39.47
N ASP A 677 -6.67 -2.05 -38.76
CA ASP A 677 -6.82 -3.49 -38.90
C ASP A 677 -8.01 -3.82 -39.78
N LEU A 678 -7.77 -4.61 -40.83
CA LEU A 678 -8.78 -4.98 -41.82
C LEU A 678 -9.05 -6.49 -41.77
N ALA A 679 -10.32 -6.87 -41.72
CA ALA A 679 -10.83 -8.23 -41.81
C ALA A 679 -11.82 -8.38 -42.97
N MET A 680 -12.21 -9.62 -43.32
CA MET A 680 -13.16 -9.84 -44.42
C MET A 680 -14.51 -9.18 -44.10
N GLY A 681 -14.86 -8.13 -44.86
CA GLY A 681 -16.13 -7.40 -44.70
C GLY A 681 -16.23 -6.47 -43.48
N ARG A 682 -15.18 -6.36 -42.65
CA ARG A 682 -15.13 -5.46 -41.48
C ARG A 682 -13.74 -4.86 -41.36
N GLY A 683 -13.62 -3.59 -41.00
CA GLY A 683 -12.32 -2.98 -40.76
C GLY A 683 -12.42 -1.87 -39.74
N ASP A 684 -11.26 -1.44 -39.25
CA ASP A 684 -11.17 -0.32 -38.34
C ASP A 684 -11.78 0.93 -38.93
N ARG A 685 -12.46 1.68 -38.05
CA ARG A 685 -13.12 2.92 -38.43
C ARG A 685 -12.93 3.98 -37.36
N LEU A 686 -12.37 5.12 -37.75
CA LEU A 686 -12.34 6.32 -36.94
C LEU A 686 -13.49 7.25 -37.36
N ILE A 687 -14.37 7.63 -36.45
CA ILE A 687 -15.48 8.54 -36.72
C ILE A 687 -15.14 9.93 -36.21
N THR A 688 -15.31 10.95 -37.03
CA THR A 688 -15.15 12.36 -36.67
C THR A 688 -16.43 13.15 -36.89
N ASN A 689 -16.69 14.13 -36.02
CA ASN A 689 -17.90 14.96 -36.09
C ASN A 689 -17.60 16.39 -36.59
N ASN A 690 -16.35 16.83 -36.44
CA ASN A 690 -15.79 18.05 -36.98
C ASN A 690 -14.83 17.72 -38.14
N GLN A 691 -14.39 18.75 -38.87
CA GLN A 691 -13.45 18.62 -39.97
C GLN A 691 -12.16 17.92 -39.51
N PRO A 692 -11.82 16.74 -40.07
CA PRO A 692 -10.59 16.05 -39.72
C PRO A 692 -9.39 16.69 -40.43
N ILE A 693 -8.27 16.82 -39.73
CA ILE A 693 -7.00 17.36 -40.23
C ILE A 693 -5.94 16.26 -40.17
N LEU A 694 -5.32 15.93 -41.32
CA LEU A 694 -4.32 14.86 -41.44
C LEU A 694 -2.87 15.34 -41.45
N ASN A 695 -2.60 16.50 -42.09
CA ASN A 695 -1.27 17.14 -42.19
C ASN A 695 -0.08 16.18 -42.44
N GLY A 696 -0.21 15.22 -43.36
CA GLY A 696 0.89 14.32 -43.68
C GLY A 696 1.10 13.18 -42.68
N ALA A 697 0.12 12.87 -41.83
CA ALA A 697 0.14 11.67 -41.00
C ALA A 697 0.41 10.40 -41.83
N ARG A 698 0.99 9.39 -41.21
CA ARG A 698 1.26 8.08 -41.83
C ARG A 698 0.01 7.21 -41.74
N LEU A 699 -0.23 6.38 -42.76
CA LEU A 699 -1.27 5.36 -42.75
C LEU A 699 -0.59 3.98 -42.79
N THR A 700 -0.85 3.16 -41.79
CA THR A 700 -0.33 1.78 -41.67
C THR A 700 -1.46 0.85 -41.28
N GLY A 701 -1.20 -0.46 -41.20
CA GLY A 701 -2.23 -1.38 -40.75
C GLY A 701 -1.88 -2.85 -40.94
N THR A 702 -2.82 -3.71 -40.55
CA THR A 702 -2.74 -5.16 -40.76
C THR A 702 -3.95 -5.67 -41.53
N VAL A 703 -3.81 -6.85 -42.14
CA VAL A 703 -4.92 -7.58 -42.75
C VAL A 703 -4.94 -9.00 -42.18
N THR A 704 -6.14 -9.54 -41.94
CA THR A 704 -6.35 -10.90 -41.43
C THR A 704 -6.73 -11.91 -42.53
N PHE A 705 -6.56 -11.54 -43.79
CA PHE A 705 -6.93 -12.36 -44.96
C PHE A 705 -5.81 -12.38 -45.99
N ASN A 706 -5.63 -13.53 -46.65
CA ASN A 706 -4.55 -13.73 -47.62
C ASN A 706 -4.87 -13.22 -49.03
N SER A 707 -6.15 -13.05 -49.36
CA SER A 707 -6.60 -12.56 -50.66
C SER A 707 -7.93 -11.83 -50.53
N MET A 708 -8.18 -10.90 -51.45
CA MET A 708 -9.39 -10.09 -51.46
C MET A 708 -9.88 -9.87 -52.89
N LYS A 709 -11.20 -9.79 -53.04
CA LYS A 709 -11.81 -9.37 -54.30
C LYS A 709 -11.47 -7.90 -54.58
N THR A 710 -10.91 -7.64 -55.76
CA THR A 710 -10.69 -6.28 -56.26
C THR A 710 -12.00 -5.47 -56.22
N GLY A 711 -11.91 -4.22 -55.77
CA GLY A 711 -13.05 -3.34 -55.60
C GLY A 711 -13.72 -3.42 -54.22
N THR A 712 -13.30 -4.33 -53.33
CA THR A 712 -13.75 -4.31 -51.93
C THR A 712 -13.27 -3.02 -51.25
N THR A 713 -14.19 -2.31 -50.59
CA THR A 713 -13.94 -0.99 -50.01
C THR A 713 -14.13 -0.99 -48.49
N TYR A 714 -13.23 -0.31 -47.77
CA TYR A 714 -13.27 -0.08 -46.32
C TYR A 714 -13.30 1.41 -46.03
N THR A 715 -14.24 1.88 -45.22
CA THR A 715 -14.23 3.25 -44.69
C THR A 715 -13.39 3.29 -43.43
N ILE A 716 -12.20 3.89 -43.53
CA ILE A 716 -11.24 3.98 -42.43
C ILE A 716 -11.44 5.26 -41.59
N VAL A 717 -11.95 6.32 -42.21
CA VAL A 717 -12.38 7.53 -41.51
C VAL A 717 -13.76 7.92 -42.02
N THR A 718 -14.73 8.02 -41.11
CA THR A 718 -16.04 8.61 -41.39
C THR A 718 -16.06 10.04 -40.89
N ASN A 719 -16.36 10.99 -41.77
CA ASN A 719 -16.39 12.42 -41.46
C ASN A 719 -17.83 12.93 -41.47
N ASN A 720 -18.48 12.92 -40.31
CA ASN A 720 -19.87 13.38 -40.16
C ASN A 720 -20.02 14.91 -40.26
N SER A 721 -18.92 15.67 -40.44
CA SER A 721 -19.00 17.12 -40.65
C SER A 721 -19.44 17.45 -42.08
N ASN A 722 -19.80 18.70 -42.35
CA ASN A 722 -20.09 19.18 -43.70
C ASN A 722 -18.85 19.76 -44.44
N GLN A 723 -17.66 19.59 -43.85
CA GLN A 723 -16.39 20.10 -44.33
C GLN A 723 -15.51 18.96 -44.88
N PRO A 724 -14.60 19.25 -45.82
CA PRO A 724 -13.78 18.23 -46.44
C PRO A 724 -12.63 17.83 -45.49
N VAL A 725 -12.11 16.60 -45.61
CA VAL A 725 -10.87 16.21 -44.92
C VAL A 725 -9.75 17.18 -45.30
N LEU A 726 -9.11 17.82 -44.33
CA LEU A 726 -7.99 18.74 -44.56
C LEU A 726 -6.65 17.98 -44.50
N GLY A 727 -5.76 18.20 -45.46
CA GLY A 727 -4.54 17.41 -45.58
C GLY A 727 -4.76 16.07 -46.29
N ILE A 728 -3.65 15.37 -46.53
CA ILE A 728 -3.62 13.98 -46.99
C ILE A 728 -2.69 13.18 -46.08
N PHE A 729 -2.76 11.85 -46.17
CA PHE A 729 -1.74 11.00 -45.56
C PHE A 729 -0.43 11.15 -46.36
N ALA A 730 0.71 10.97 -45.69
CA ALA A 730 2.03 11.08 -46.29
C ALA A 730 2.14 10.22 -47.56
N GLY A 731 2.44 10.86 -48.69
CA GLY A 731 2.65 10.17 -49.96
C GLY A 731 1.39 9.59 -50.62
N LEU A 732 0.19 9.86 -50.08
CA LEU A 732 -1.06 9.29 -50.58
C LEU A 732 -2.01 10.40 -51.05
N PRO A 733 -1.81 10.98 -52.25
CA PRO A 733 -2.80 11.89 -52.82
C PRO A 733 -4.09 11.13 -53.20
N GLN A 734 -5.14 11.86 -53.58
CA GLN A 734 -6.42 11.27 -54.01
C GLN A 734 -6.19 10.17 -55.06
N GLY A 735 -6.59 8.93 -54.75
CA GLY A 735 -6.38 7.78 -55.62
C GLY A 735 -5.06 7.03 -55.44
N GLY A 736 -4.19 7.49 -54.53
CA GLY A 736 -2.89 6.86 -54.28
C GLY A 736 -2.99 5.47 -53.72
N THR A 737 -2.03 4.62 -54.04
CA THR A 737 -1.99 3.25 -53.57
C THR A 737 -1.08 3.11 -52.35
N THR A 738 -1.55 2.42 -51.32
CA THR A 738 -0.77 2.01 -50.16
C THR A 738 -0.86 0.50 -49.98
N GLN A 739 0.22 -0.11 -49.49
CA GLN A 739 0.22 -1.52 -49.12
C GLN A 739 -0.08 -1.65 -47.63
N ILE A 740 -1.10 -2.46 -47.31
CA ILE A 740 -1.45 -2.82 -45.92
C ILE A 740 -1.40 -4.35 -45.85
N GLY A 741 -0.51 -4.87 -45.02
CA GLY A 741 -0.15 -6.30 -45.03
C GLY A 741 0.35 -6.76 -46.41
N ASN A 742 -0.25 -7.82 -46.96
CA ASN A 742 0.06 -8.35 -48.28
C ASN A 742 -0.85 -7.80 -49.40
N GLN A 743 -1.69 -6.80 -49.11
CA GLN A 743 -2.71 -6.29 -50.03
C GLN A 743 -2.45 -4.83 -50.39
N ILE A 744 -2.82 -4.44 -51.61
CA ILE A 744 -2.68 -3.07 -52.11
C ILE A 744 -4.06 -2.42 -52.17
N PHE A 745 -4.16 -1.20 -51.63
CA PHE A 745 -5.38 -0.42 -51.58
C PHE A 745 -5.18 0.96 -52.21
N SER A 746 -6.15 1.40 -53.01
CA SER A 746 -6.28 2.79 -53.45
C SER A 746 -7.05 3.60 -52.40
N ILE A 747 -6.57 4.80 -52.05
CA ILE A 747 -7.26 5.71 -51.14
C ILE A 747 -8.23 6.65 -51.86
N ASN A 748 -9.34 7.00 -51.21
CA ASN A 748 -10.29 8.01 -51.66
C ASN A 748 -10.72 8.90 -50.49
N TYR A 749 -10.56 10.21 -50.59
CA TYR A 749 -10.93 11.23 -49.59
C TYR A 749 -12.31 11.88 -49.83
N LEU A 750 -13.02 11.41 -50.85
CA LEU A 750 -14.31 11.93 -51.30
C LEU A 750 -15.38 10.81 -51.32
N ALA A 751 -15.18 9.75 -50.55
CA ALA A 751 -16.09 8.62 -50.52
C ALA A 751 -17.27 8.86 -49.57
N GLY A 752 -18.16 7.88 -49.46
CA GLY A 752 -19.31 7.94 -48.55
C GLY A 752 -20.32 9.02 -48.97
N ASP A 753 -20.57 9.97 -48.07
CA ASP A 753 -21.34 11.19 -48.32
C ASP A 753 -20.51 12.30 -48.99
N GLY A 754 -19.27 12.01 -49.38
CA GLY A 754 -18.40 12.85 -50.22
C GLY A 754 -17.18 13.43 -49.50
N ASN A 755 -17.00 13.11 -48.23
CA ASN A 755 -15.87 13.55 -47.41
C ASN A 755 -15.34 12.47 -46.45
N ASP A 756 -15.75 11.21 -46.65
CA ASP A 756 -15.17 10.06 -45.97
C ASP A 756 -13.85 9.63 -46.61
N ILE A 757 -12.99 8.97 -45.81
CA ILE A 757 -11.78 8.33 -46.29
C ILE A 757 -12.00 6.82 -46.42
N THR A 758 -11.86 6.31 -47.63
CA THR A 758 -11.95 4.88 -47.91
C THR A 758 -10.70 4.31 -48.55
N LEU A 759 -10.51 3.01 -48.35
CA LEU A 759 -9.52 2.17 -49.00
C LEU A 759 -10.22 1.13 -49.88
N THR A 760 -9.89 1.07 -51.16
CA THR A 760 -10.44 0.10 -52.11
C THR A 760 -9.35 -0.84 -52.60
N ALA A 761 -9.54 -2.14 -52.44
CA ALA A 761 -8.58 -3.16 -52.84
C ALA A 761 -8.36 -3.16 -54.36
N VAL A 762 -7.09 -3.17 -54.79
CA VAL A 762 -6.69 -3.18 -56.21
C VAL A 762 -5.72 -4.33 -56.49
N THR A 763 -5.73 -4.86 -57.72
CA THR A 763 -4.72 -5.84 -58.17
C THR A 763 -3.40 -5.13 -58.49
N GLY A 764 -2.28 -5.76 -58.11
CA GLY A 764 -0.92 -5.21 -58.18
C GLY A 764 -0.55 -4.53 -59.49
N SER A 765 -0.73 -3.22 -59.52
CA SER A 765 -0.10 -2.28 -60.43
C SER A 765 -0.17 -0.91 -59.78
N ASN A 766 0.98 -0.27 -59.56
CA ASN A 766 1.05 1.14 -59.19
C ASN A 766 0.39 1.95 -60.29
N THR A 767 -0.89 2.25 -60.12
CA THR A 767 -1.61 3.14 -61.03
C THR A 767 -1.01 4.52 -60.80
N PRO A 768 -0.52 5.21 -61.84
CA PRO A 768 0.29 6.39 -61.63
C PRO A 768 -0.56 7.50 -61.00
N ILE A 769 -0.17 7.89 -59.81
CA ILE A 769 -0.86 8.87 -58.95
C ILE A 769 -0.46 10.31 -59.29
N GLY A 770 0.55 10.45 -60.15
CA GLY A 770 1.21 11.70 -60.45
C GLY A 770 2.17 12.13 -59.35
N ASN A 771 3.43 12.34 -59.74
CA ASN A 771 4.46 12.84 -58.83
C ASN A 771 4.53 14.39 -58.84
N THR A 772 3.99 15.01 -59.88
CA THR A 772 3.91 16.47 -60.02
C THR A 772 2.51 17.02 -59.66
N PRO A 773 2.38 18.31 -59.32
CA PRO A 773 1.08 18.94 -59.06
C PRO A 773 0.06 18.76 -60.19
N ASN A 774 0.51 18.83 -61.45
CA ASN A 774 -0.37 18.69 -62.60
C ASN A 774 -0.84 17.26 -62.82
N GLU A 775 0.02 16.27 -62.58
CA GLU A 775 -0.39 14.87 -62.67
C GLU A 775 -1.38 14.51 -61.54
N ARG A 776 -1.14 14.94 -60.29
CA ARG A 776 -2.09 14.75 -59.19
C ARG A 776 -3.45 15.37 -59.50
N TYR A 777 -3.44 16.58 -60.06
CA TYR A 777 -4.65 17.24 -60.51
C TYR A 777 -5.40 16.45 -61.59
N VAL A 778 -4.69 15.90 -62.59
CA VAL A 778 -5.30 15.05 -63.61
C VAL A 778 -5.89 13.78 -63.00
N SER A 779 -5.17 13.07 -62.13
CA SER A 779 -5.69 11.90 -61.43
C SER A 779 -6.97 12.23 -60.64
N TYR A 780 -6.98 13.37 -59.95
CA TYR A 780 -8.15 13.88 -59.24
C TYR A 780 -9.33 14.15 -60.19
N LEU A 781 -9.12 14.72 -61.37
CA LEU A 781 -10.18 14.94 -62.36
C LEU A 781 -10.80 13.64 -62.85
N PHE A 782 -9.98 12.63 -63.15
CA PHE A 782 -10.48 11.33 -63.59
C PHE A 782 -11.33 10.66 -62.49
N LEU A 783 -10.91 10.76 -61.24
CA LEU A 783 -11.67 10.19 -60.13
C LEU A 783 -12.99 10.92 -59.87
N THR A 784 -12.96 12.25 -59.85
CA THR A 784 -14.14 13.06 -59.50
C THR A 784 -15.15 13.20 -60.64
N ILE A 785 -14.69 13.16 -61.89
CA ILE A 785 -15.57 13.24 -63.07
C ILE A 785 -15.98 11.85 -63.56
N MET A 786 -15.01 10.93 -63.72
CA MET A 786 -15.25 9.63 -64.36
C MET A 786 -15.40 8.47 -63.39
N GLY A 787 -15.10 8.66 -62.10
CA GLY A 787 -15.21 7.61 -61.08
C GLY A 787 -14.14 6.51 -61.20
N ARG A 788 -13.05 6.76 -61.94
CA ARG A 788 -11.93 5.82 -62.11
C ARG A 788 -10.59 6.52 -62.10
N GLN A 789 -9.51 5.76 -61.95
CA GLN A 789 -8.15 6.26 -62.11
C GLN A 789 -7.84 6.59 -63.58
N ALA A 790 -6.96 7.57 -63.78
CA ALA A 790 -6.33 7.78 -65.08
C ALA A 790 -5.36 6.62 -65.40
N THR A 791 -5.34 6.18 -66.65
CA THR A 791 -4.26 5.30 -67.14
C THR A 791 -2.95 6.08 -67.27
N SER A 792 -1.81 5.40 -67.33
CA SER A 792 -0.49 6.06 -67.50
C SER A 792 -0.44 6.96 -68.73
N SER A 793 -1.05 6.52 -69.84
CA SER A 793 -1.11 7.28 -71.09
C SER A 793 -2.00 8.53 -70.97
N GLU A 794 -3.16 8.41 -70.33
CA GLU A 794 -4.06 9.56 -70.08
C GLU A 794 -3.42 10.58 -69.14
N LEU A 795 -2.79 10.10 -68.06
CA LEU A 795 -2.10 10.94 -67.11
C LEU A 795 -1.02 11.77 -67.80
N SER A 796 -0.15 11.13 -68.59
CA SER A 796 0.92 11.80 -69.34
C SER A 796 0.37 12.76 -70.40
N LEU A 797 -0.71 12.41 -71.09
CA LEU A 797 -1.32 13.25 -72.13
C LEU A 797 -1.84 14.57 -71.54
N TYR A 798 -2.66 14.48 -70.48
CA TYR A 798 -3.29 15.66 -69.90
C TYR A 798 -2.32 16.49 -69.05
N SER A 799 -1.38 15.85 -68.34
CA SER A 799 -0.36 16.58 -67.57
C SER A 799 0.57 17.37 -68.50
N SER A 800 0.96 16.80 -69.64
CA SER A 800 1.78 17.49 -70.65
C SER A 800 1.08 18.73 -71.22
N ARG A 801 -0.24 18.67 -71.48
CA ARG A 801 -1.01 19.84 -71.91
C ARG A 801 -1.00 20.96 -70.86
N LEU A 802 -1.18 20.62 -69.58
CA LEU A 802 -1.11 21.59 -68.49
C LEU A 802 0.30 22.19 -68.36
N ASN A 803 1.35 21.37 -68.51
CA ASN A 803 2.73 21.83 -68.50
C ASN A 803 3.04 22.79 -69.67
N GLN A 804 2.36 22.64 -70.80
CA GLN A 804 2.44 23.53 -71.97
C GLN A 804 1.54 24.77 -71.89
N GLY A 805 0.89 25.02 -70.74
CA GLY A 805 0.07 26.21 -70.51
C GLY A 805 -1.40 26.08 -70.90
N ALA A 806 -1.90 24.89 -71.21
CA ALA A 806 -3.34 24.69 -71.37
C ALA A 806 -4.08 25.04 -70.07
N SER A 807 -5.24 25.68 -70.17
CA SER A 807 -6.03 26.03 -68.98
C SER A 807 -6.64 24.78 -68.35
N ARG A 808 -6.76 24.79 -67.01
CA ARG A 808 -7.48 23.75 -66.25
C ARG A 808 -8.90 23.54 -66.75
N ASN A 809 -9.58 24.63 -67.14
CA ASN A 809 -10.90 24.57 -67.75
C ASN A 809 -10.90 23.76 -69.06
N SER A 810 -9.94 24.00 -69.96
CA SER A 810 -9.85 23.25 -71.23
C SER A 810 -9.60 21.75 -71.02
N VAL A 811 -8.82 21.39 -69.99
CA VAL A 811 -8.52 19.99 -69.64
C VAL A 811 -9.74 19.32 -68.98
N ALA A 812 -10.34 19.94 -67.98
CA ALA A 812 -11.56 19.45 -67.34
C ALA A 812 -12.71 19.31 -68.35
N ALA A 813 -12.88 20.27 -69.26
CA ALA A 813 -13.85 20.21 -70.34
C ALA A 813 -13.56 19.06 -71.32
N SER A 814 -12.28 18.79 -71.62
CA SER A 814 -11.90 17.66 -72.49
C SER A 814 -12.29 16.32 -71.87
N ILE A 815 -12.06 16.16 -70.55
CA ILE A 815 -12.39 14.92 -69.81
C ILE A 815 -13.91 14.76 -69.68
N TYR A 816 -14.63 15.83 -69.27
CA TYR A 816 -16.08 15.80 -69.09
C TYR A 816 -16.84 15.49 -70.39
N ASN A 817 -16.41 16.06 -71.51
CA ASN A 817 -17.04 15.86 -72.82
C ASN A 817 -16.52 14.62 -73.57
N SER A 818 -15.69 13.79 -72.93
CA SER A 818 -15.20 12.55 -73.55
C SER A 818 -16.35 11.55 -73.79
N VAL A 819 -16.21 10.72 -74.83
CA VAL A 819 -17.22 9.70 -75.18
C VAL A 819 -17.43 8.73 -74.03
N GLU A 820 -16.35 8.33 -73.37
CA GLU A 820 -16.41 7.45 -72.21
C GLU A 820 -17.24 8.06 -71.09
N GLN A 821 -17.00 9.33 -70.76
CA GLN A 821 -17.77 9.99 -69.71
C GLN A 821 -19.24 10.15 -70.08
N GLN A 822 -19.54 10.45 -71.34
CA GLN A 822 -20.93 10.52 -71.82
C GLN A 822 -21.61 9.15 -71.77
N ASN A 823 -20.89 8.06 -72.07
CA ASN A 823 -21.39 6.69 -71.88
C ASN A 823 -21.70 6.43 -70.40
N ASN A 824 -20.78 6.78 -69.50
CA ASN A 824 -20.96 6.61 -68.05
C ASN A 824 -22.15 7.41 -67.52
N GLN A 825 -22.31 8.67 -67.98
CA GLN A 825 -23.42 9.53 -67.61
C GLN A 825 -24.78 8.94 -68.03
N VAL A 826 -24.90 8.50 -69.30
CA VAL A 826 -26.12 7.87 -69.82
C VAL A 826 -26.40 6.54 -69.14
N GLN A 827 -25.37 5.75 -68.88
CA GLN A 827 -25.47 4.51 -68.12
C GLN A 827 -26.00 4.76 -66.70
N GLY A 828 -25.54 5.84 -66.05
CA GLY A 828 -26.07 6.30 -64.77
C GLY A 828 -27.56 6.64 -64.83
N TYR A 829 -28.04 7.25 -65.94
CA TYR A 829 -29.47 7.52 -66.12
C TYR A 829 -30.31 6.24 -66.26
N PHE A 830 -29.81 5.22 -66.97
CA PHE A 830 -30.46 3.91 -67.03
C PHE A 830 -30.59 3.29 -65.63
N GLN A 831 -29.51 3.28 -64.86
CA GLN A 831 -29.49 2.70 -63.52
C GLN A 831 -30.38 3.50 -62.55
N GLN A 832 -30.35 4.83 -62.62
CA GLN A 832 -31.10 5.69 -61.72
C GLN A 832 -32.61 5.63 -62.00
N PHE A 833 -33.03 5.78 -63.26
CA PHE A 833 -34.45 5.93 -63.60
C PHE A 833 -35.12 4.63 -64.00
N LEU A 834 -34.43 3.71 -64.68
CA LEU A 834 -35.01 2.46 -65.19
C LEU A 834 -34.56 1.21 -64.42
N LYS A 835 -33.65 1.35 -63.45
CA LYS A 835 -33.16 0.27 -62.56
C LYS A 835 -32.55 -0.92 -63.32
N ARG A 836 -31.99 -0.66 -64.51
CA ARG A 836 -31.27 -1.64 -65.33
C ARG A 836 -30.06 -1.01 -65.99
N ASN A 837 -29.22 -1.82 -66.59
CA ASN A 837 -28.14 -1.34 -67.47
C ASN A 837 -28.69 -1.06 -68.87
N GLY A 838 -28.21 0.01 -69.52
CA GLY A 838 -28.44 0.23 -70.94
C GLY A 838 -27.56 -0.69 -71.77
N ASN A 839 -28.04 -1.15 -72.92
CA ASN A 839 -27.16 -1.83 -73.89
C ASN A 839 -26.40 -0.81 -74.74
N SER A 840 -25.35 -1.25 -75.44
CA SER A 840 -24.46 -0.37 -76.21
C SER A 840 -25.20 0.49 -77.26
N SER A 841 -26.21 -0.06 -77.93
CA SER A 841 -26.99 0.68 -78.94
C SER A 841 -27.90 1.74 -78.29
N GLU A 842 -28.53 1.41 -77.16
CA GLU A 842 -29.34 2.35 -76.39
C GLU A 842 -28.51 3.53 -75.87
N ILE A 843 -27.34 3.24 -75.29
CA ILE A 843 -26.42 4.25 -74.78
C ILE A 843 -25.96 5.16 -75.93
N SER A 844 -25.48 4.58 -77.03
CA SER A 844 -24.97 5.31 -78.19
C SER A 844 -25.98 6.31 -78.76
N ARG A 845 -27.27 5.95 -78.81
CA ARG A 845 -28.34 6.86 -79.25
C ARG A 845 -28.44 8.11 -78.37
N PHE A 846 -28.42 7.96 -77.06
CA PHE A 846 -28.50 9.10 -76.13
C PHE A 846 -27.21 9.91 -76.10
N VAL A 847 -26.05 9.26 -76.18
CA VAL A 847 -24.75 9.94 -76.32
C VAL A 847 -24.70 10.77 -77.60
N SER A 848 -25.21 10.26 -78.71
CA SER A 848 -25.32 11.03 -79.96
C SER A 848 -26.18 12.28 -79.78
N SER A 849 -27.26 12.21 -79.00
CA SER A 849 -28.09 13.37 -78.66
C SER A 849 -27.33 14.41 -77.82
N LEU A 850 -26.61 13.97 -76.79
CA LEU A 850 -25.76 14.86 -75.98
C LEU A 850 -24.69 15.55 -76.85
N ARG A 851 -24.07 14.82 -77.78
CA ARG A 851 -23.08 15.36 -78.72
C ARG A 851 -23.67 16.30 -79.76
N ALA A 852 -24.95 16.16 -80.09
CA ALA A 852 -25.70 17.11 -80.93
C ALA A 852 -26.14 18.37 -80.17
N GLY A 853 -25.78 18.50 -78.88
CA GLY A 853 -26.08 19.69 -78.06
C GLY A 853 -27.34 19.56 -77.22
N ALA A 854 -27.97 18.38 -77.12
CA ALA A 854 -29.07 18.19 -76.19
C ALA A 854 -28.62 18.36 -74.73
N SER A 855 -29.44 19.01 -73.91
CA SER A 855 -29.13 19.17 -72.50
C SER A 855 -29.33 17.86 -71.73
N ALA A 856 -28.55 17.67 -70.66
CA ALA A 856 -28.72 16.53 -69.75
C ALA A 856 -30.17 16.42 -69.22
N ASN A 857 -30.82 17.55 -68.91
CA ASN A 857 -32.21 17.57 -68.46
C ASN A 857 -33.19 17.07 -69.54
N SER A 858 -32.95 17.38 -70.83
CA SER A 858 -33.76 16.87 -71.94
C SER A 858 -33.62 15.34 -72.06
N VAL A 859 -32.41 14.82 -71.90
CA VAL A 859 -32.15 13.37 -71.86
C VAL A 859 -32.84 12.72 -70.67
N ILE A 860 -32.66 13.24 -69.44
CA ILE A 860 -33.33 12.75 -68.22
C ILE A 860 -34.86 12.78 -68.38
N SER A 861 -35.43 13.84 -68.95
CA SER A 861 -36.85 13.93 -69.23
C SER A 861 -37.32 12.79 -70.15
N THR A 862 -36.52 12.42 -71.16
CA THR A 862 -36.82 11.29 -72.04
C THR A 862 -36.84 9.95 -71.29
N PHE A 863 -35.96 9.74 -70.31
CA PHE A 863 -35.97 8.55 -69.45
C PHE A 863 -37.24 8.47 -68.61
N ILE A 864 -37.60 9.56 -67.91
CA ILE A 864 -38.76 9.62 -67.01
C ILE A 864 -40.09 9.54 -67.78
N LEU A 865 -40.13 10.09 -68.99
CA LEU A 865 -41.31 10.04 -69.87
C LEU A 865 -41.35 8.77 -70.73
N SER A 866 -40.36 7.88 -70.63
CA SER A 866 -40.37 6.62 -71.37
C SER A 866 -41.54 5.74 -70.96
N ARG A 867 -41.99 4.88 -71.88
CA ARG A 867 -43.02 3.87 -71.58
C ARG A 867 -42.60 2.95 -70.43
N GLU A 868 -41.31 2.61 -70.37
CA GLU A 868 -40.74 1.76 -69.32
C GLU A 868 -40.89 2.39 -67.93
N TYR A 869 -40.51 3.67 -67.77
CA TYR A 869 -40.66 4.39 -66.51
C TYR A 869 -42.13 4.55 -66.11
N GLN A 870 -43.02 4.80 -67.09
CA GLN A 870 -44.45 4.96 -66.84
C GLN A 870 -45.13 3.63 -66.45
N ILE A 871 -44.70 2.50 -67.01
CA ILE A 871 -45.17 1.15 -66.61
C ILE A 871 -44.68 0.80 -65.21
N ALA A 872 -43.46 1.21 -64.83
CA ALA A 872 -42.96 1.04 -63.47
C ALA A 872 -43.69 1.93 -62.45
N ASN A 873 -44.32 3.04 -62.89
CA ASN A 873 -45.03 3.99 -62.04
C ASN A 873 -46.44 4.34 -62.58
N PRO A 874 -47.38 3.38 -62.72
CA PRO A 874 -48.63 3.62 -63.45
C PRO A 874 -49.58 4.63 -62.79
N PRO A 875 -49.88 4.55 -61.47
CA PRO A 875 -50.76 5.51 -60.81
C PRO A 875 -50.17 6.92 -60.81
N ILE A 876 -51.03 7.95 -60.93
CA ILE A 876 -50.64 9.36 -60.81
C ILE A 876 -49.84 9.59 -59.52
N GLN A 877 -50.30 9.03 -58.41
CA GLN A 877 -49.67 9.12 -57.09
C GLN A 877 -48.24 8.56 -57.10
N GLN A 878 -48.02 7.39 -57.69
CA GLN A 878 -46.70 6.76 -57.75
C GLN A 878 -45.77 7.51 -58.69
N PHE A 879 -46.28 7.95 -59.84
CA PHE A 879 -45.52 8.80 -60.76
C PHE A 879 -45.04 10.08 -60.06
N VAL A 880 -45.93 10.82 -59.40
CA VAL A 880 -45.55 12.04 -58.67
C VAL A 880 -44.56 11.73 -57.55
N ARG A 881 -44.81 10.70 -56.73
CA ARG A 881 -43.89 10.30 -55.65
C ARG A 881 -42.49 9.95 -56.18
N SER A 882 -42.42 9.29 -57.34
CA SER A 882 -41.16 8.94 -57.99
C SER A 882 -40.35 10.18 -58.40
N LEU A 883 -41.00 11.28 -58.79
CA LEU A 883 -40.30 12.54 -59.12
C LEU A 883 -39.64 13.14 -57.88
N TYR A 884 -40.34 13.18 -56.75
CA TYR A 884 -39.78 13.66 -55.49
C TYR A 884 -38.57 12.82 -55.04
N ILE A 885 -38.68 11.48 -55.11
CA ILE A 885 -37.60 10.59 -54.68
C ILE A 885 -36.41 10.67 -55.65
N ASN A 886 -36.64 10.50 -56.95
CA ASN A 886 -35.56 10.34 -57.93
C ASN A 886 -34.91 11.67 -58.34
N LEU A 887 -35.65 12.79 -58.34
CA LEU A 887 -35.11 14.11 -58.70
C LEU A 887 -34.74 14.93 -57.47
N LEU A 888 -35.60 15.00 -56.46
CA LEU A 888 -35.41 15.86 -55.28
C LEU A 888 -34.77 15.14 -54.09
N GLY A 889 -34.72 13.80 -54.09
CA GLY A 889 -34.07 13.01 -53.04
C GLY A 889 -34.84 12.99 -51.72
N ARG A 890 -36.13 13.30 -51.71
CA ARG A 890 -36.96 13.29 -50.50
C ARG A 890 -38.35 12.71 -50.75
N ASN A 891 -39.06 12.38 -49.67
CA ASN A 891 -40.50 12.13 -49.75
C ASN A 891 -41.26 13.46 -49.98
N PRO A 892 -42.39 13.42 -50.72
CA PRO A 892 -43.23 14.60 -50.85
C PRO A 892 -43.93 14.94 -49.54
N ASP A 893 -44.06 16.23 -49.27
CA ASP A 893 -44.98 16.73 -48.25
C ASP A 893 -46.44 16.59 -48.72
N ALA A 894 -47.39 16.52 -47.78
CA ALA A 894 -48.78 16.21 -48.09
C ALA A 894 -49.42 17.22 -49.06
N ALA A 895 -49.12 18.51 -48.90
CA ALA A 895 -49.68 19.59 -49.71
C ALA A 895 -49.12 19.57 -51.15
N GLY A 896 -47.79 19.53 -51.30
CA GLY A 896 -47.13 19.46 -52.59
C GLY A 896 -47.47 18.18 -53.36
N PHE A 897 -47.62 17.05 -52.66
CA PHE A 897 -48.08 15.80 -53.26
C PHE A 897 -49.47 15.93 -53.86
N ALA A 898 -50.43 16.44 -53.08
CA ALA A 898 -51.81 16.60 -53.49
C ALA A 898 -51.93 17.59 -54.66
N ALA A 899 -51.23 18.72 -54.60
CA ALA A 899 -51.21 19.73 -55.66
C ALA A 899 -50.70 19.16 -56.99
N ASN A 900 -49.57 18.46 -56.99
CA ASN A 900 -48.99 17.88 -58.20
C ASN A 900 -49.83 16.72 -58.76
N CYS A 901 -50.47 15.92 -57.90
CA CYS A 901 -51.43 14.91 -58.34
C CYS A 901 -52.66 15.55 -58.99
N ASN A 902 -53.19 16.62 -58.40
CA ASN A 902 -54.34 17.35 -58.94
C ASN A 902 -54.00 18.04 -60.26
N ALA A 903 -52.81 18.61 -60.41
CA ALA A 903 -52.36 19.19 -61.67
C ALA A 903 -52.43 18.19 -62.83
N LEU A 904 -52.01 16.94 -62.61
CA LEU A 904 -52.13 15.88 -63.63
C LEU A 904 -53.59 15.49 -63.89
N ARG A 905 -54.47 15.51 -62.87
CA ARG A 905 -55.91 15.23 -63.04
C ARG A 905 -56.62 16.33 -63.82
N THR A 906 -56.20 17.59 -63.67
CA THR A 906 -56.81 18.75 -64.33
C THR A 906 -56.16 19.10 -65.68
N GLY A 907 -55.31 18.21 -66.22
CA GLY A 907 -54.83 18.28 -67.61
C GLY A 907 -53.40 18.77 -67.82
N VAL A 908 -52.62 19.05 -66.76
CA VAL A 908 -51.17 19.29 -66.92
C VAL A 908 -50.51 18.01 -67.43
N THR A 909 -49.70 18.11 -68.48
CA THR A 909 -49.03 16.95 -69.05
C THR A 909 -47.91 16.45 -68.12
N ARG A 910 -47.63 15.14 -68.14
CA ARG A 910 -46.46 14.57 -67.43
C ARG A 910 -45.16 15.26 -67.83
N GLN A 911 -45.02 15.64 -69.10
CA GLN A 911 -43.85 16.38 -69.59
C GLN A 911 -43.73 17.76 -68.93
N ALA A 912 -44.81 18.54 -68.88
CA ALA A 912 -44.80 19.85 -68.22
C ALA A 912 -44.47 19.72 -66.73
N LEU A 913 -44.99 18.69 -66.05
CA LEU A 913 -44.67 18.43 -64.64
C LEU A 913 -43.21 18.00 -64.44
N VAL A 914 -42.66 17.12 -65.28
CA VAL A 914 -41.24 16.72 -65.17
C VAL A 914 -40.32 17.92 -65.38
N LEU A 915 -40.63 18.77 -66.37
CA LEU A 915 -39.86 19.99 -66.63
C LEU A 915 -39.95 20.99 -65.46
N SER A 916 -41.10 21.11 -64.79
CA SER A 916 -41.20 21.99 -63.62
C SER A 916 -40.32 21.51 -62.47
N PHE A 917 -40.19 20.19 -62.27
CA PHE A 917 -39.25 19.62 -61.29
C PHE A 917 -37.79 19.83 -61.68
N LEU A 918 -37.41 19.53 -62.93
CA LEU A 918 -36.03 19.67 -63.43
C LEU A 918 -35.53 21.12 -63.48
N ASN A 919 -36.45 22.08 -63.57
CA ASN A 919 -36.12 23.51 -63.54
C ASN A 919 -36.37 24.16 -62.17
N SER A 920 -36.84 23.39 -61.18
CA SER A 920 -37.09 23.90 -59.83
C SER A 920 -35.79 24.34 -59.15
N THR A 921 -35.87 25.38 -58.31
CA THR A 921 -34.74 25.80 -57.45
C THR A 921 -34.27 24.64 -56.57
N GLU A 922 -35.19 23.79 -56.10
CA GLU A 922 -34.85 22.65 -55.25
C GLU A 922 -33.97 21.62 -55.97
N TYR A 923 -34.35 21.23 -57.19
CA TYR A 923 -33.53 20.32 -58.01
C TYR A 923 -32.15 20.91 -58.29
N ILE A 924 -32.10 22.18 -58.72
CA ILE A 924 -30.84 22.86 -59.05
C ILE A 924 -29.95 22.99 -57.80
N ASN A 925 -30.51 23.38 -56.65
CA ASN A 925 -29.80 23.43 -55.38
C ASN A 925 -29.20 22.07 -55.02
N ARG A 926 -29.97 20.99 -55.21
CA ARG A 926 -29.50 19.63 -54.97
C ARG A 926 -28.36 19.25 -55.91
N GLN A 927 -28.46 19.55 -57.20
CA GLN A 927 -27.38 19.28 -58.16
C GLN A 927 -26.11 20.05 -57.80
N VAL A 928 -26.22 21.34 -57.48
CA VAL A 928 -25.08 22.16 -57.05
C VAL A 928 -24.42 21.57 -55.80
N ARG A 929 -25.21 21.29 -54.75
CA ARG A 929 -24.69 20.67 -53.51
C ARG A 929 -24.04 19.32 -53.77
N SER A 930 -24.68 18.47 -54.57
CA SER A 930 -24.15 17.15 -54.91
C SER A 930 -22.82 17.23 -55.63
N GLN A 931 -22.65 18.16 -56.58
CA GLN A 931 -21.39 18.32 -57.32
C GLN A 931 -20.29 18.96 -56.46
N TYR A 932 -20.65 19.92 -55.61
CA TYR A 932 -19.74 20.47 -54.60
C TYR A 932 -19.20 19.38 -53.67
N GLN A 933 -20.11 18.55 -53.16
CA GLN A 933 -19.77 17.46 -52.26
C GLN A 933 -18.94 16.39 -52.98
N SER A 934 -19.32 15.94 -54.18
CA SER A 934 -18.61 14.87 -54.88
C SER A 934 -17.26 15.28 -55.46
N GLN A 935 -17.09 16.55 -55.84
CA GLN A 935 -15.83 17.03 -56.38
C GLN A 935 -14.97 17.62 -55.27
N LEU A 936 -15.47 18.58 -54.50
CA LEU A 936 -14.67 19.36 -53.56
C LEU A 936 -14.68 18.80 -52.13
N GLY A 937 -15.66 17.97 -51.79
CA GLY A 937 -15.80 17.34 -50.47
C GLY A 937 -16.50 18.21 -49.43
N PHE A 938 -17.21 19.25 -49.83
CA PHE A 938 -17.91 20.15 -48.91
C PHE A 938 -19.13 20.82 -49.54
N LEU A 939 -20.03 21.34 -48.70
CA LEU A 939 -21.22 22.06 -49.17
C LEU A 939 -20.92 23.53 -49.51
N PRO A 940 -21.51 24.08 -50.57
CA PRO A 940 -21.33 25.48 -50.93
C PRO A 940 -21.93 26.41 -49.87
N ASN A 941 -21.22 27.50 -49.55
CA ASN A 941 -21.82 28.61 -48.81
C ASN A 941 -22.94 29.29 -49.63
N GLN A 942 -23.76 30.11 -48.99
CA GLN A 942 -24.95 30.68 -49.64
C GLN A 942 -24.63 31.52 -50.89
N SER A 943 -23.53 32.28 -50.88
CA SER A 943 -23.10 33.09 -52.03
C SER A 943 -22.68 32.22 -53.22
N SER A 944 -21.88 31.18 -52.96
CA SER A 944 -21.44 30.23 -53.98
C SER A 944 -22.62 29.43 -54.52
N LEU A 945 -23.54 29.00 -53.64
CA LEU A 945 -24.76 28.32 -54.04
C LEU A 945 -25.58 29.20 -54.99
N ASN A 946 -25.83 30.46 -54.63
CA ASN A 946 -26.56 31.40 -55.47
C ASN A 946 -25.89 31.62 -56.83
N PHE A 947 -24.57 31.81 -56.85
CA PHE A 947 -23.79 31.94 -58.08
C PHE A 947 -23.98 30.73 -58.99
N TRP A 948 -23.73 29.52 -58.47
CA TRP A 948 -23.79 28.29 -59.26
C TRP A 948 -25.21 27.90 -59.66
N VAL A 949 -26.23 28.22 -58.86
CA VAL A 949 -27.63 28.06 -59.24
C VAL A 949 -27.96 28.92 -60.46
N ASN A 950 -27.50 30.18 -60.49
CA ASN A 950 -27.70 31.05 -61.64
C ASN A 950 -26.93 30.55 -62.88
N GLN A 951 -25.69 30.11 -62.69
CA GLN A 951 -24.89 29.53 -63.78
C GLN A 951 -25.51 28.25 -64.34
N MET A 952 -26.01 27.36 -63.48
CA MET A 952 -26.64 26.11 -63.90
C MET A 952 -27.97 26.35 -64.64
N ARG A 953 -28.73 27.39 -64.27
CA ARG A 953 -29.95 27.79 -65.02
C ARG A 953 -29.62 28.26 -66.43
N ALA A 954 -28.55 29.03 -66.60
CA ALA A 954 -28.16 29.59 -67.89
C ALA A 954 -27.42 28.59 -68.78
N ASN A 955 -26.54 27.77 -68.19
CA ASN A 955 -25.52 27.00 -68.93
C ASN A 955 -25.62 25.47 -68.69
N GLY A 956 -26.53 25.02 -67.82
CA GLY A 956 -26.71 23.60 -67.51
C GLY A 956 -25.64 23.00 -66.58
N ILE A 957 -25.80 21.71 -66.28
CA ILE A 957 -24.95 20.99 -65.32
C ILE A 957 -23.50 20.82 -65.77
N GLY A 958 -23.24 20.75 -67.09
CA GLY A 958 -21.88 20.59 -67.61
C GLY A 958 -20.99 21.78 -67.27
N PHE A 959 -21.54 22.99 -67.30
CA PHE A 959 -20.82 24.20 -66.91
C PHE A 959 -20.47 24.20 -65.42
N LEU A 960 -21.38 23.73 -64.57
CA LEU A 960 -21.13 23.53 -63.14
C LEU A 960 -20.00 22.51 -62.92
N VAL A 961 -20.08 21.34 -63.53
CA VAL A 961 -19.10 20.26 -63.34
C VAL A 961 -17.70 20.70 -63.77
N VAL A 962 -17.58 21.24 -64.98
CA VAL A 962 -16.29 21.73 -65.51
C VAL A 962 -15.78 22.92 -64.70
N GLY A 963 -16.67 23.83 -64.29
CA GLY A 963 -16.32 25.01 -63.52
C GLY A 963 -15.76 24.68 -62.14
N LEU A 964 -16.38 23.75 -61.41
CA LEU A 964 -15.87 23.26 -60.13
C LEU A 964 -14.54 22.50 -60.30
N ALA A 965 -14.47 21.60 -61.28
CA ALA A 965 -13.26 20.85 -61.60
C ALA A 965 -12.07 21.75 -61.97
N ALA A 966 -12.32 22.86 -62.67
CA ALA A 966 -11.30 23.83 -63.10
C ALA A 966 -10.87 24.82 -62.01
N SER A 967 -11.56 24.85 -60.87
CA SER A 967 -11.36 25.84 -59.81
C SER A 967 -9.99 25.70 -59.14
N ASN A 968 -9.54 26.78 -58.48
CA ASN A 968 -8.37 26.70 -57.61
C ASN A 968 -8.61 25.69 -56.48
N SER A 969 -9.83 25.65 -55.96
CA SER A 969 -10.27 24.71 -54.93
C SER A 969 -10.02 23.25 -55.31
N ALA A 970 -10.43 22.83 -56.51
CA ALA A 970 -10.16 21.48 -57.02
C ALA A 970 -8.66 21.18 -57.15
N PHE A 971 -7.87 22.15 -57.61
CA PHE A 971 -6.42 21.99 -57.68
C PHE A 971 -5.78 21.88 -56.29
N GLN A 972 -6.20 22.69 -55.32
CA GLN A 972 -5.73 22.60 -53.94
C GLN A 972 -6.12 21.25 -53.31
N ARG A 973 -7.34 20.76 -53.54
CA ARG A 973 -7.77 19.41 -53.11
C ARG A 973 -6.88 18.31 -53.67
N ALA A 974 -6.54 18.37 -54.96
CA ALA A 974 -5.64 17.40 -55.58
C ALA A 974 -4.25 17.35 -54.90
N GLN A 975 -3.84 18.46 -54.29
CA GLN A 975 -2.59 18.58 -53.53
C GLN A 975 -2.73 18.23 -52.03
N GLY A 976 -3.96 18.10 -51.52
CA GLY A 976 -4.25 17.92 -50.10
C GLY A 976 -4.32 19.20 -49.28
N ASN A 977 -4.39 20.37 -49.91
CA ASN A 977 -4.38 21.66 -49.23
C ASN A 977 -5.79 22.11 -48.77
N SER A 978 -5.84 23.11 -47.89
CA SER A 978 -7.06 23.82 -47.49
C SER A 978 -7.67 24.59 -48.66
N VAL A 979 -9.00 24.72 -48.66
CA VAL A 979 -9.78 25.17 -49.80
C VAL A 979 -10.81 26.23 -49.45
#